data_AF-A0A101DK43-F1
#
_entry.id   AF-A0A101DK43-F1
#
_cell.length_a   1.000
_cell.length_b   1.000
_cell.length_c   1.000
_cell.angle_alpha   90.00
_cell.angle_beta   90.00
_cell.angle_gamma   90.00
#
_symmetry.space_group_name_H-M   'P 1'
#
loop_
_entity.id
_entity.type
_entity.pdbx_description
1 polymer ?
#
loop_
_entity_poly.entity_id
_entity_poly.type
_entity_poly.pdbx_seq_one_letter_code
_entity_poly.pdbx_strand_id
1 'polypeptide(L)'
;MTRKEFIVNGRVQGVGFRPFIYKLAKELDLTGWVKNSSLGVVIEVQGEKRKVECFQQKLVQELPPLAEIVDLKSRNIGLVAEETDFRIVASEKGQGHNVLISPDVATCADCRKDIFNPENRRFLYPFTNCTNCGPRYTITRSIPYDRPQTSMACFPLCARCQEEYENPLDRRFHAQPNACPECGPEVWLVDREGKELARGREALELTAQLILKGKILALKGLGGFHLACEAREEKVVDLLRKRKKRPHKSLALMVENLEQIKSLCLVNAWEEKELLGLAHPIVVLDKKESSFLPDNISEDTNTLGIMLPYTPLHMLLFYFLRQYDFKDNFPVLVMTSGNSSSEPISLGNREAFSRLSLIADYFLFHNRDILIRCDDSVVRMDKERRLFFRKARGYVPTPIFLSKKGESILGVGPELKNTICFLKDNQAFVSQHIGDLKNLETYEFFLEIVKHLENILEVSPKAVVRDLHPDYLSSSFAQEYAKEKNIPLFSLQHHYAHLYALLAEHKLQTPLLGWAVDGTGLGEDGNIWGGELLYVEAENLERKRLVSFSPLPLPGGEKAVLEPWRIALGVLWLLQEDMDYNWPWKKYNLNNLQLLFSMLEKQINTPWSSSLGRIFDGVAALLGLVKHISYEGQAAIRLEKIQDVQEKKIYTWKTIEKEDLLVVDTLFLFQQIIRDIKDQVSPAQISRRFHLTIAQILTELGVHFAKKMGVEFLGFSGGVMQNISLNKLLISNLTQKQVKLLLHQQLPPNDGCISLGQAYFGRLQLEHV
;
A
#
# COMPACT_ATOMS: atom_id res chain seq x y z
N MET A 1 0.51 3.72 -51.50
CA MET A 1 0.45 4.27 -50.13
C MET A 1 -0.75 3.68 -49.40
N THR A 2 -0.75 3.72 -48.07
CA THR A 2 -1.89 3.34 -47.23
C THR A 2 -2.07 4.38 -46.13
N ARG A 3 -3.30 4.57 -45.65
CA ARG A 3 -3.61 5.35 -44.44
C ARG A 3 -4.32 4.45 -43.43
N LYS A 4 -3.89 4.52 -42.18
CA LYS A 4 -4.50 3.79 -41.07
C LYS A 4 -4.86 4.74 -39.94
N GLU A 5 -6.01 4.47 -39.34
CA GLU A 5 -6.40 5.04 -38.07
C GLU A 5 -6.10 4.01 -36.97
N PHE A 6 -5.50 4.47 -35.87
CA PHE A 6 -5.33 3.73 -34.63
C PHE A 6 -6.10 4.44 -33.52
N ILE A 7 -6.88 3.68 -32.75
CA ILE A 7 -7.53 4.13 -31.52
C ILE A 7 -6.90 3.37 -30.38
N VAL A 8 -6.18 4.10 -29.53
CA VAL A 8 -5.41 3.56 -28.41
C VAL A 8 -6.09 3.91 -27.09
N ASN A 9 -6.48 2.89 -26.33
CA ASN A 9 -7.05 3.00 -25.00
C ASN A 9 -6.06 2.53 -23.93
N GLY A 10 -6.14 3.13 -22.74
CA GLY A 10 -5.30 2.79 -21.59
C GLY A 10 -4.67 4.03 -20.95
N ARG A 11 -3.54 3.84 -20.26
CA ARG A 11 -2.77 4.94 -19.70
C ARG A 11 -1.90 5.56 -20.79
N VAL A 12 -2.53 6.35 -21.67
CA VAL A 12 -1.87 6.94 -22.85
C VAL A 12 -1.98 8.47 -22.91
N GLN A 13 -2.57 9.10 -21.89
CA GLN A 13 -2.66 10.56 -21.77
C GLN A 13 -1.84 11.04 -20.58
N GLY A 14 -1.17 12.19 -20.70
CA GLY A 14 -0.31 12.73 -19.63
C GLY A 14 1.01 11.98 -19.40
N VAL A 15 1.37 11.05 -20.30
CA VAL A 15 2.51 10.11 -20.17
C VAL A 15 3.54 10.23 -21.30
N GLY A 16 3.57 11.36 -22.00
CA GLY A 16 4.48 11.55 -23.14
C GLY A 16 4.10 10.76 -24.41
N PHE A 17 2.87 10.23 -24.50
CA PHE A 17 2.45 9.41 -25.65
C PHE A 17 2.40 10.19 -26.98
N ARG A 18 1.76 11.36 -27.01
CA ARG A 18 1.67 12.21 -28.22
C ARG A 18 3.05 12.59 -28.80
N PRO A 19 4.03 13.08 -28.00
CA PRO A 19 5.38 13.33 -28.54
C PRO A 19 6.08 12.05 -29.01
N PHE A 20 5.87 10.90 -28.34
CA PHE A 20 6.35 9.62 -28.85
C PHE A 20 5.78 9.29 -30.23
N ILE A 21 4.47 9.43 -30.43
CA ILE A 21 3.82 9.22 -31.73
C ILE A 21 4.38 10.17 -32.78
N TYR A 22 4.52 11.45 -32.46
CA TYR A 22 5.07 12.45 -33.37
C TYR A 22 6.51 12.10 -33.80
N LYS A 23 7.35 11.74 -32.84
CA LYS A 23 8.74 11.34 -33.10
C LYS A 23 8.80 10.09 -33.98
N LEU A 24 8.01 9.07 -33.63
CA LEU A 24 7.95 7.81 -34.38
C LEU A 24 7.45 8.03 -35.83
N ALA A 25 6.46 8.87 -36.03
CA ALA A 25 5.96 9.22 -37.36
C ALA A 25 7.02 9.96 -38.19
N LYS A 26 7.76 10.90 -37.59
CA LYS A 26 8.85 11.61 -38.27
C LYS A 26 10.05 10.71 -38.57
N GLU A 27 10.43 9.81 -37.66
CA GLU A 27 11.51 8.82 -37.88
C GLU A 27 11.20 7.88 -39.05
N LEU A 28 9.92 7.53 -39.24
CA LEU A 28 9.46 6.67 -40.33
C LEU A 28 9.05 7.44 -41.58
N ASP A 29 9.13 8.77 -41.57
CA ASP A 29 8.73 9.64 -42.68
C ASP A 29 7.29 9.33 -43.14
N LEU A 30 6.38 9.41 -42.17
CA LEU A 30 4.93 9.26 -42.29
C LEU A 30 4.24 10.61 -42.08
N THR A 31 3.11 10.83 -42.76
CA THR A 31 2.26 12.01 -42.60
C THR A 31 1.01 11.66 -41.79
N GLY A 32 0.30 12.67 -41.27
CA GLY A 32 -0.93 12.44 -40.52
C GLY A 32 -1.04 13.27 -39.25
N TRP A 33 -1.65 12.71 -38.21
CA TRP A 33 -1.80 13.41 -36.95
C TRP A 33 -2.06 12.52 -35.75
N VAL A 34 -1.87 13.08 -34.56
CA VAL A 34 -2.27 12.47 -33.28
C VAL A 34 -3.09 13.45 -32.46
N LYS A 35 -4.18 12.98 -31.84
CA LYS A 35 -5.03 13.78 -30.94
C LYS A 35 -5.48 12.97 -29.72
N ASN A 36 -5.68 13.65 -28.59
CA ASN A 36 -6.42 13.07 -27.47
C ASN A 36 -7.92 13.21 -27.73
N SER A 37 -8.69 12.17 -27.43
CA SER A 37 -10.17 12.17 -27.45
C SER A 37 -10.73 11.52 -26.17
N SER A 38 -12.06 11.51 -26.04
CA SER A 38 -12.78 10.77 -24.98
C SER A 38 -12.61 9.24 -25.11
N LEU A 39 -12.28 8.75 -26.30
CA LEU A 39 -12.03 7.33 -26.60
C LEU A 39 -10.54 6.94 -26.50
N GLY A 40 -9.70 7.78 -25.88
CA GLY A 40 -8.26 7.54 -25.74
C GLY A 40 -7.41 8.43 -26.65
N VAL A 41 -6.40 7.88 -27.30
CA VAL A 41 -5.56 8.61 -28.29
C VAL A 41 -5.90 8.10 -29.68
N VAL A 42 -6.27 9.01 -30.58
CA VAL A 42 -6.53 8.70 -31.99
C VAL A 42 -5.33 9.15 -32.82
N ILE A 43 -4.84 8.25 -33.66
CA ILE A 43 -3.66 8.45 -34.51
C ILE A 43 -4.06 8.14 -35.94
N GLU A 44 -3.78 9.04 -36.86
CA GLU A 44 -3.81 8.75 -38.29
C GLU A 44 -2.40 8.83 -38.84
N VAL A 45 -1.98 7.78 -39.55
CA VAL A 45 -0.70 7.76 -40.28
C VAL A 45 -0.94 7.37 -41.73
N GLN A 46 -0.23 8.05 -42.62
CA GLN A 46 -0.25 7.83 -44.06
C GLN A 46 1.17 7.71 -44.60
N GLY A 47 1.38 6.76 -45.51
CA GLY A 47 2.67 6.60 -46.19
C GLY A 47 2.80 5.27 -46.93
N GLU A 48 4.05 4.83 -47.13
CA GLU A 48 4.33 3.51 -47.69
C GLU A 48 3.82 2.40 -46.77
N LYS A 49 3.23 1.34 -47.35
CA LYS A 49 2.61 0.25 -46.58
C LYS A 49 3.57 -0.36 -45.55
N ARG A 50 4.82 -0.59 -45.93
CA ARG A 50 5.88 -1.13 -45.05
C ARG A 50 6.18 -0.21 -43.86
N LYS A 51 6.22 1.11 -44.08
CA LYS A 51 6.47 2.11 -43.02
C LYS A 51 5.30 2.18 -42.04
N VAL A 52 4.06 2.12 -42.53
CA VAL A 52 2.86 2.10 -41.67
C VAL A 52 2.76 0.80 -40.85
N GLU A 53 3.15 -0.34 -41.42
CA GLU A 53 3.24 -1.61 -40.67
C GLU A 53 4.36 -1.57 -39.61
N CYS A 54 5.51 -0.98 -39.93
CA CYS A 54 6.60 -0.74 -38.98
C CYS A 54 6.17 0.19 -37.83
N PHE A 55 5.43 1.25 -38.14
CA PHE A 55 4.85 2.16 -37.13
C PHE A 55 3.96 1.39 -36.15
N GLN A 56 3.08 0.51 -36.65
CA GLN A 56 2.20 -0.29 -35.80
C GLN A 56 2.97 -1.25 -34.88
N GLN A 57 4.08 -1.82 -35.35
CA GLN A 57 4.94 -2.69 -34.53
C GLN A 57 5.66 -1.88 -33.43
N LYS A 58 6.30 -0.77 -33.81
CA LYS A 58 7.02 0.09 -32.87
C LYS A 58 6.11 0.78 -31.85
N LEU A 59 4.87 1.12 -32.24
CA LEU A 59 3.84 1.66 -31.36
C LEU A 59 3.62 0.80 -30.11
N VAL A 60 3.71 -0.52 -30.25
CA VAL A 60 3.51 -1.47 -29.15
C VAL A 60 4.82 -1.80 -28.43
N GLN A 61 5.94 -1.83 -29.15
CA GLN A 61 7.24 -2.28 -28.61
C GLN A 61 8.03 -1.18 -27.88
N GLU A 62 7.89 0.08 -28.30
CA GLU A 62 8.75 1.18 -27.85
C GLU A 62 7.97 2.20 -26.98
N LEU A 63 6.94 1.73 -26.26
CA LEU A 63 6.07 2.58 -25.46
C LEU A 63 6.87 3.47 -24.48
N PRO A 64 6.44 4.74 -24.27
CA PRO A 64 6.96 5.55 -23.18
C PRO A 64 6.86 4.80 -21.85
N PRO A 65 7.77 5.02 -20.88
CA PRO A 65 7.81 4.23 -19.64
C PRO A 65 6.51 4.24 -18.85
N LEU A 66 5.76 5.33 -18.93
CA LEU A 66 4.48 5.51 -18.25
C LEU A 66 3.29 5.12 -19.11
N ALA A 67 3.47 4.81 -20.39
CA ALA A 67 2.38 4.43 -21.25
C ALA A 67 2.00 2.96 -21.06
N GLU A 68 0.71 2.68 -21.03
CA GLU A 68 0.18 1.32 -21.04
C GLU A 68 -1.01 1.25 -21.99
N ILE A 69 -0.90 0.40 -23.01
CA ILE A 69 -1.99 0.13 -23.94
C ILE A 69 -2.82 -1.02 -23.40
N VAL A 70 -4.10 -0.74 -23.14
CA VAL A 70 -5.09 -1.74 -22.73
C VAL A 70 -5.83 -2.31 -23.94
N ASP A 71 -6.14 -1.47 -24.92
CA ASP A 71 -6.81 -1.86 -26.16
C ASP A 71 -6.27 -1.01 -27.32
N LEU A 72 -6.03 -1.65 -28.46
CA LEU A 72 -5.54 -1.03 -29.69
C LEU A 72 -6.40 -1.50 -30.85
N LYS A 73 -7.23 -0.60 -31.37
CA LYS A 73 -8.01 -0.84 -32.58
C LYS A 73 -7.33 -0.16 -33.74
N SER A 74 -7.33 -0.82 -34.89
CA SER A 74 -6.81 -0.25 -36.13
C SER A 74 -7.76 -0.51 -37.29
N ARG A 75 -7.90 0.47 -38.18
CA ARG A 75 -8.67 0.33 -39.42
C ARG A 75 -8.01 1.09 -40.56
N ASN A 76 -8.17 0.58 -41.78
CA ASN A 76 -7.76 1.31 -42.98
C ASN A 76 -8.78 2.40 -43.27
N ILE A 77 -8.28 3.58 -43.64
CA ILE A 77 -9.11 4.74 -44.00
C ILE A 77 -8.64 5.31 -45.36
N GLY A 78 -9.44 6.19 -45.96
CA GLY A 78 -9.13 6.80 -47.25
C GLY A 78 -7.87 7.67 -47.22
N LEU A 79 -7.12 7.71 -48.32
CA LEU A 79 -5.95 8.59 -48.44
C LEU A 79 -6.38 10.06 -48.47
N VAL A 80 -5.58 10.93 -47.86
CA VAL A 80 -5.72 12.38 -47.94
C VAL A 80 -4.70 12.90 -48.95
N ALA A 81 -5.18 13.57 -50.00
CA ALA A 81 -4.31 14.19 -50.99
C ALA A 81 -3.54 15.36 -50.38
N GLU A 82 -2.30 15.58 -50.84
CA GLU A 82 -1.45 16.73 -50.47
C GLU A 82 -1.10 16.85 -48.97
N GLU A 83 -1.22 15.76 -48.19
CA GLU A 83 -0.74 15.74 -46.81
C GLU A 83 0.79 15.61 -46.80
N THR A 84 1.48 16.66 -46.32
CA THR A 84 2.96 16.73 -46.32
C THR A 84 3.60 16.50 -44.96
N ASP A 85 2.83 16.57 -43.89
CA ASP A 85 3.36 16.60 -42.52
C ASP A 85 2.58 15.73 -41.55
N PHE A 86 3.26 15.36 -40.47
CA PHE A 86 2.65 14.80 -39.27
C PHE A 86 2.52 15.88 -38.20
N ARG A 87 1.35 16.00 -37.56
CA ARG A 87 1.09 17.07 -36.57
C ARG A 87 0.41 16.56 -35.29
N ILE A 88 0.72 17.19 -34.16
CA ILE A 88 -0.04 17.00 -32.92
C ILE A 88 -1.21 17.96 -32.95
N VAL A 89 -2.44 17.45 -32.98
CA VAL A 89 -3.66 18.25 -33.07
C VAL A 89 -4.19 18.53 -31.66
N ALA A 90 -4.77 19.72 -31.48
CA ALA A 90 -5.39 20.12 -30.22
C ALA A 90 -6.52 19.14 -29.83
N SER A 91 -6.65 18.86 -28.53
CA SER A 91 -7.68 17.99 -28.00
C SER A 91 -9.09 18.59 -28.16
N GLU A 92 -10.10 17.77 -28.45
CA GLU A 92 -11.51 18.18 -28.36
C GLU A 92 -11.96 18.24 -26.90
N LYS A 93 -12.63 19.32 -26.49
CA LYS A 93 -13.28 19.47 -25.18
C LYS A 93 -14.64 18.74 -25.21
N GLY A 94 -14.63 17.41 -25.27
CA GLY A 94 -15.84 16.58 -25.19
C GLY A 94 -16.18 16.20 -23.75
N GLN A 95 -17.47 16.14 -23.40
CA GLN A 95 -17.94 15.56 -22.14
C GLN A 95 -17.59 14.06 -22.06
N GLY A 96 -17.15 13.58 -20.90
CA GLY A 96 -16.77 12.18 -20.66
C GLY A 96 -15.27 11.91 -20.79
N HIS A 97 -14.45 12.61 -20.00
CA HIS A 97 -13.01 12.37 -19.96
C HIS A 97 -12.72 11.04 -19.23
N ASN A 98 -12.41 9.99 -20.00
CA ASN A 98 -11.81 8.73 -19.49
C ASN A 98 -10.32 8.88 -19.16
N VAL A 99 -9.87 10.08 -18.77
CA VAL A 99 -8.46 10.40 -18.58
C VAL A 99 -8.01 9.94 -17.20
N LEU A 100 -7.23 8.85 -17.17
CA LEU A 100 -6.61 8.35 -15.95
C LEU A 100 -5.48 9.28 -15.52
N ILE A 101 -5.53 9.74 -14.27
CA ILE A 101 -4.39 10.42 -13.64
C ILE A 101 -3.31 9.37 -13.39
N SER A 102 -2.11 9.66 -13.86
CA SER A 102 -0.97 8.79 -13.62
C SER A 102 -0.54 8.88 -12.14
N PRO A 103 -0.05 7.77 -11.56
CA PRO A 103 0.62 7.82 -10.27
C PRO A 103 1.82 8.76 -10.27
N ASP A 104 2.29 9.14 -9.09
CA ASP A 104 3.59 9.80 -8.94
C ASP A 104 4.73 8.82 -9.26
N VAL A 105 5.75 9.31 -9.96
CA VAL A 105 6.83 8.46 -10.49
C VAL A 105 8.19 8.98 -10.06
N ALA A 106 9.10 8.06 -9.75
CA ALA A 106 10.48 8.40 -9.42
C ALA A 106 11.22 9.10 -10.58
N THR A 107 12.20 9.95 -10.24
CA THR A 107 13.02 10.66 -11.24
C THR A 107 13.67 9.69 -12.25
N CYS A 108 13.45 9.91 -13.55
CA CYS A 108 14.05 9.08 -14.59
C CYS A 108 15.57 9.28 -14.71
N ALA A 109 16.26 8.34 -15.36
CA ALA A 109 17.71 8.38 -15.54
C ALA A 109 18.18 9.67 -16.24
N ASP A 110 17.42 10.21 -17.19
CA ASP A 110 17.77 11.43 -17.91
C ASP A 110 17.69 12.69 -17.04
N CYS A 111 16.63 12.81 -16.24
CA CYS A 111 16.53 13.90 -15.26
C CYS A 111 17.55 13.75 -14.14
N ARG A 112 17.94 12.52 -13.78
CA ARG A 112 19.06 12.28 -12.86
C ARG A 112 20.38 12.78 -13.44
N LYS A 113 20.64 12.57 -14.73
CA LYS A 113 21.82 13.12 -15.41
C LYS A 113 21.81 14.66 -15.38
N ASP A 114 20.66 15.28 -15.61
CA ASP A 114 20.55 16.76 -15.61
C ASP A 114 20.97 17.39 -14.29
N ILE A 115 20.48 16.85 -13.17
CA ILE A 115 20.74 17.44 -11.85
C ILE A 115 22.19 17.28 -11.39
N PHE A 116 22.94 16.35 -12.00
CA PHE A 116 24.35 16.10 -11.68
C PHE A 116 25.32 16.57 -12.76
N ASN A 117 24.84 17.17 -13.85
CA ASN A 117 25.68 17.75 -14.90
C ASN A 117 25.90 19.26 -14.62
N PRO A 118 27.13 19.71 -14.31
CA PRO A 118 27.44 21.12 -14.07
C PRO A 118 27.12 22.07 -15.23
N GLU A 119 27.10 21.57 -16.46
CA GLU A 119 26.78 22.35 -17.67
C GLU A 119 25.27 22.50 -17.88
N ASN A 120 24.46 21.69 -17.19
CA ASN A 120 23.01 21.75 -17.32
C ASN A 120 22.44 22.88 -16.46
N ARG A 121 21.50 23.66 -17.01
CA ARG A 121 20.82 24.74 -16.28
C ARG A 121 20.02 24.28 -15.05
N ARG A 122 19.78 22.97 -14.92
CA ARG A 122 19.12 22.33 -13.78
C ARG A 122 20.10 21.62 -12.84
N PHE A 123 21.40 21.89 -12.97
CA PHE A 123 22.40 21.39 -12.05
C PHE A 123 22.01 21.70 -10.60
N LEU A 124 21.99 20.66 -9.76
CA LEU A 124 21.57 20.71 -8.37
C LEU A 124 20.16 21.26 -8.12
N TYR A 125 19.24 21.17 -9.09
CA TYR A 125 17.87 21.64 -8.94
C TYR A 125 16.90 20.56 -8.40
N PRO A 126 16.29 20.74 -7.21
CA PRO A 126 15.55 19.69 -6.49
C PRO A 126 14.16 19.33 -7.05
N PHE A 127 13.67 20.05 -8.07
CA PHE A 127 12.33 19.83 -8.64
C PHE A 127 12.36 19.39 -10.11
N THR A 128 13.54 19.05 -10.63
CA THR A 128 13.72 18.59 -12.02
C THR A 128 12.83 17.38 -12.35
N ASN A 129 12.08 17.49 -13.44
CA ASN A 129 11.25 16.42 -13.99
C ASN A 129 11.11 16.55 -15.52
N CYS A 130 10.46 15.57 -16.12
CA CYS A 130 10.04 15.54 -17.53
C CYS A 130 8.68 14.84 -17.67
N THR A 131 8.21 14.61 -18.90
CA THR A 131 6.95 13.90 -19.13
C THR A 131 6.93 12.48 -18.57
N ASN A 132 8.11 11.86 -18.40
CA ASN A 132 8.27 10.46 -18.00
C ASN A 132 8.47 10.26 -16.50
N CYS A 133 8.56 11.32 -15.70
CA CYS A 133 8.80 11.20 -14.26
C CYS A 133 8.25 12.38 -13.43
N GLY A 134 8.36 12.26 -12.10
CA GLY A 134 8.00 13.31 -11.16
C GLY A 134 6.56 13.23 -10.67
N PRO A 135 6.09 14.25 -9.93
CA PRO A 135 4.77 14.24 -9.33
C PRO A 135 3.65 14.34 -10.37
N ARG A 136 2.53 13.70 -10.08
CA ARG A 136 1.30 13.68 -10.87
C ARG A 136 0.11 13.78 -9.93
N TYR A 137 -0.30 12.66 -9.33
CA TYR A 137 -1.45 12.58 -8.44
C TYR A 137 -1.36 13.59 -7.28
N THR A 138 -0.21 13.67 -6.59
CA THR A 138 -0.08 14.53 -5.40
C THR A 138 -0.12 16.02 -5.69
N ILE A 139 -0.02 16.44 -6.96
CA ILE A 139 -0.04 17.85 -7.37
C ILE A 139 -1.26 18.21 -8.21
N THR A 140 -2.17 17.27 -8.48
CA THR A 140 -3.32 17.51 -9.37
C THR A 140 -4.54 17.93 -8.55
N ARG A 141 -5.11 19.09 -8.88
CA ARG A 141 -6.33 19.62 -8.25
C ARG A 141 -7.58 19.06 -8.90
N SER A 142 -7.59 19.01 -10.22
CA SER A 142 -8.73 18.60 -11.04
C SER A 142 -8.25 18.14 -12.42
N ILE A 143 -9.16 17.54 -13.18
CA ILE A 143 -8.96 17.22 -14.60
C ILE A 143 -9.64 18.28 -15.49
N PRO A 144 -9.19 18.47 -16.76
CA PRO A 144 -8.08 17.79 -17.43
C PRO A 144 -6.71 18.13 -16.82
N TYR A 145 -5.77 17.17 -16.84
CA TYR A 145 -4.42 17.34 -16.31
C TYR A 145 -3.62 18.38 -17.13
N ASP A 146 -3.58 19.59 -16.60
CA ASP A 146 -2.93 20.75 -17.20
C ASP A 146 -2.33 21.63 -16.09
N ARG A 147 -1.28 22.39 -16.40
CA ARG A 147 -0.52 23.17 -15.40
C ARG A 147 -1.41 24.05 -14.51
N PRO A 148 -2.45 24.77 -15.02
CA PRO A 148 -3.35 25.57 -14.19
C PRO A 148 -4.16 24.78 -13.16
N GLN A 149 -4.38 23.48 -13.43
CA GLN A 149 -5.09 22.56 -12.53
C GLN A 149 -4.13 21.78 -11.62
N THR A 150 -2.89 22.26 -11.46
CA THR A 150 -1.91 21.65 -10.56
C THR A 150 -1.35 22.66 -9.56
N SER A 151 -0.61 22.19 -8.55
CA SER A 151 0.16 23.09 -7.67
C SER A 151 1.28 23.85 -8.39
N MET A 152 1.52 23.60 -9.68
CA MET A 152 2.47 24.36 -10.51
C MET A 152 1.85 25.61 -11.14
N ALA A 153 0.54 25.85 -10.95
CA ALA A 153 -0.17 27.01 -11.49
C ALA A 153 0.40 28.36 -11.01
N CYS A 154 0.95 28.42 -9.79
CA CYS A 154 1.55 29.62 -9.22
C CYS A 154 3.00 29.88 -9.69
N PHE A 155 3.53 29.04 -10.59
CA PHE A 155 4.89 29.15 -11.12
C PHE A 155 4.83 29.37 -12.64
N PRO A 156 4.78 30.62 -13.14
CA PRO A 156 4.85 30.90 -14.58
C PRO A 156 6.16 30.36 -15.17
N LEU A 157 6.10 29.81 -16.40
CA LEU A 157 7.31 29.31 -17.06
C LEU A 157 8.20 30.49 -17.52
N CYS A 158 9.51 30.43 -17.29
CA CYS A 158 10.44 31.34 -17.95
C CYS A 158 10.56 31.00 -19.45
N ALA A 159 11.07 31.93 -20.26
CA ALA A 159 11.17 31.79 -21.72
C ALA A 159 11.79 30.45 -22.17
N ARG A 160 12.88 30.01 -21.52
CA ARG A 160 13.55 28.73 -21.85
C ARG A 160 12.71 27.51 -21.47
N CYS A 161 11.97 27.55 -20.36
CA CYS A 161 11.08 26.46 -19.99
C CYS A 161 9.84 26.42 -20.89
N GLN A 162 9.38 27.57 -21.38
CA GLN A 162 8.30 27.67 -22.36
C GLN A 162 8.73 27.05 -23.70
N GLU A 163 9.93 27.36 -24.18
CA GLU A 163 10.49 26.78 -25.41
C GLU A 163 10.55 25.24 -25.34
N GLU A 164 11.07 24.68 -24.25
CA GLU A 164 11.06 23.23 -24.02
C GLU A 164 9.64 22.65 -23.91
N TYR A 165 8.71 23.40 -23.32
CA TYR A 165 7.31 22.97 -23.15
C TYR A 165 6.57 22.90 -24.48
N GLU A 166 6.87 23.80 -25.41
CA GLU A 166 6.23 23.91 -26.72
C GLU A 166 6.93 23.12 -27.83
N ASN A 167 8.21 22.75 -27.65
CA ASN A 167 8.98 22.00 -28.64
C ASN A 167 8.67 20.49 -28.61
N PRO A 168 8.01 19.89 -29.62
CA PRO A 168 7.67 18.46 -29.64
C PRO A 168 8.86 17.50 -29.63
N LEU A 169 10.07 18.00 -29.93
CA LEU A 169 11.30 17.22 -29.92
C LEU A 169 12.00 17.25 -28.55
N ASP A 170 11.60 18.14 -27.63
CA ASP A 170 12.12 18.15 -26.27
C ASP A 170 11.39 17.13 -25.39
N ARG A 171 12.12 16.43 -24.52
CA ARG A 171 11.54 15.48 -23.55
C ARG A 171 10.61 16.14 -22.52
N ARG A 172 10.60 17.47 -22.44
CA ARG A 172 9.74 18.28 -21.58
C ARG A 172 8.55 18.88 -22.33
N PHE A 173 8.33 18.49 -23.58
CA PHE A 173 7.15 18.85 -24.34
C PHE A 173 5.87 18.52 -23.56
N HIS A 174 5.05 19.52 -23.25
CA HIS A 174 3.83 19.37 -22.45
C HIS A 174 4.05 18.72 -21.06
N ALA A 175 5.27 18.79 -20.52
CA ALA A 175 5.53 18.40 -19.13
C ALA A 175 4.91 19.43 -18.20
N GLN A 176 3.69 19.16 -17.72
CA GLN A 176 2.93 20.06 -16.86
C GLN A 176 3.71 20.58 -15.64
N PRO A 177 4.56 19.77 -14.97
CA PRO A 177 5.38 20.25 -13.86
C PRO A 177 6.77 20.76 -14.25
N ASN A 178 7.02 21.10 -15.52
CA ASN A 178 8.30 21.65 -15.95
C ASN A 178 8.66 22.92 -15.15
N ALA A 179 9.93 23.01 -14.75
CA ALA A 179 10.49 24.11 -13.98
C ALA A 179 12.02 24.10 -14.06
N CYS A 180 12.62 25.23 -13.66
CA CYS A 180 14.06 25.41 -13.45
C CYS A 180 14.29 26.34 -12.23
N PRO A 181 15.53 26.59 -11.81
CA PRO A 181 15.82 27.50 -10.70
C PRO A 181 15.25 28.92 -10.85
N GLU A 182 15.06 29.42 -12.08
CA GLU A 182 14.57 30.79 -12.33
C GLU A 182 13.06 30.94 -12.11
N CYS A 183 12.27 29.92 -12.44
CA CYS A 183 10.81 30.04 -12.52
C CYS A 183 10.06 29.05 -11.64
N GLY A 184 10.78 28.15 -10.99
CA GLY A 184 10.22 27.01 -10.28
C GLY A 184 10.21 27.15 -8.77
N PRO A 185 9.81 26.07 -8.09
CA PRO A 185 9.86 26.01 -6.63
C PRO A 185 11.29 26.08 -6.08
N GLU A 186 11.38 26.50 -4.82
CA GLU A 186 12.61 26.66 -4.06
C GLU A 186 12.49 25.97 -2.69
N VAL A 187 13.63 25.51 -2.17
CA VAL A 187 13.76 24.91 -0.84
C VAL A 187 14.33 25.92 0.17
N TRP A 188 13.93 25.83 1.43
CA TRP A 188 14.56 26.59 2.51
C TRP A 188 14.54 25.80 3.82
N LEU A 189 15.52 26.06 4.67
CA LEU A 189 15.71 25.40 5.96
C LEU A 189 15.30 26.34 7.09
N VAL A 190 14.54 25.81 8.04
CA VAL A 190 14.02 26.55 9.21
C VAL A 190 14.37 25.79 10.48
N ASP A 191 14.72 26.50 11.55
CA ASP A 191 14.87 25.92 12.88
C ASP A 191 13.53 25.69 13.60
N ARG A 192 13.61 25.24 14.85
CA ARG A 192 12.43 24.92 15.67
C ARG A 192 11.65 26.17 16.08
N GLU A 193 12.32 27.31 16.13
CA GLU A 193 11.77 28.62 16.47
C GLU A 193 11.12 29.31 15.27
N GLY A 194 11.26 28.75 14.07
CA GLY A 194 10.66 29.28 12.84
C GLY A 194 11.57 30.26 12.09
N LYS A 195 12.85 30.36 12.48
CA LYS A 195 13.83 31.22 11.80
C LYS A 195 14.42 30.50 10.59
N GLU A 196 14.36 31.17 9.44
CA GLU A 196 15.02 30.71 8.22
C GLU A 196 16.55 30.79 8.38
N LEU A 197 17.24 29.67 8.12
CA LEU A 197 18.68 29.54 8.26
C LEU A 197 19.41 29.62 6.92
N ALA A 198 18.82 29.05 5.87
CA ALA A 198 19.42 28.94 4.56
C ALA A 198 18.35 28.66 3.50
N ARG A 199 18.69 28.92 2.23
CA ARG A 199 17.78 28.78 1.09
C ARG A 199 18.50 28.17 -0.13
N GLY A 200 17.75 27.52 -1.01
CA GLY A 200 18.27 26.89 -2.22
C GLY A 200 19.33 25.83 -1.92
N ARG A 201 20.49 25.94 -2.60
CA ARG A 201 21.61 25.00 -2.45
C ARG A 201 22.15 24.92 -1.02
N GLU A 202 22.32 26.07 -0.39
CA GLU A 202 22.85 26.16 0.99
C GLU A 202 21.95 25.43 1.99
N ALA A 203 20.63 25.50 1.79
CA ALA A 203 19.68 24.76 2.62
C ALA A 203 19.90 23.24 2.56
N LEU A 204 20.20 22.70 1.37
CA LEU A 204 20.47 21.26 1.19
C LEU A 204 21.79 20.84 1.81
N GLU A 205 22.84 21.65 1.65
CA GLU A 205 24.16 21.43 2.26
C GLU A 205 24.07 21.44 3.80
N LEU A 206 23.39 22.44 4.36
CA LEU A 206 23.22 22.57 5.80
C LEU A 206 22.30 21.46 6.37
N THR A 207 21.28 21.02 5.61
CA THR A 207 20.45 19.86 5.96
C THR A 207 21.31 18.60 6.12
N ALA A 208 22.19 18.31 5.15
CA ALA A 208 23.10 17.16 5.23
C ALA A 208 24.01 17.25 6.46
N GLN A 209 24.58 18.43 6.74
CA GLN A 209 25.41 18.68 7.93
C GLN A 209 24.67 18.43 9.24
N LEU A 210 23.43 18.90 9.36
CA LEU A 210 22.64 18.76 10.57
C LEU A 210 22.26 17.30 10.83
N ILE A 211 21.92 16.54 9.79
CA ILE A 211 21.68 15.09 9.89
C ILE A 211 22.91 14.39 10.47
N LEU A 212 24.10 14.69 9.96
CA LEU A 212 25.37 14.10 10.45
C LEU A 212 25.71 14.54 11.88
N LYS A 213 25.22 15.70 12.33
CA LYS A 213 25.29 16.15 13.72
C LYS A 213 24.25 15.49 14.64
N GLY A 214 23.56 14.45 14.17
CA GLY A 214 22.58 13.69 14.93
C GLY A 214 21.26 14.42 15.17
N LYS A 215 20.91 15.38 14.29
CA LYS A 215 19.62 16.08 14.36
C LYS A 215 18.53 15.31 13.61
N ILE A 216 17.29 15.50 14.05
CA ILE A 216 16.09 14.98 13.40
C ILE A 216 15.48 16.10 12.55
N LEU A 217 15.31 15.87 11.25
CA LEU A 217 14.77 16.87 10.34
C LEU A 217 13.43 16.43 9.78
N ALA A 218 12.49 17.38 9.65
CA ALA A 218 11.27 17.20 8.88
C ALA A 218 11.51 17.66 7.44
N LEU A 219 11.46 16.76 6.47
CA LEU A 219 11.70 17.04 5.06
C LEU A 219 10.39 17.03 4.29
N LYS A 220 10.08 18.10 3.56
CA LYS A 220 8.92 18.09 2.66
C LYS A 220 9.22 17.24 1.43
N GLY A 221 8.56 16.10 1.33
CA GLY A 221 8.68 15.14 0.24
C GLY A 221 7.66 15.38 -0.87
N LEU A 222 7.34 14.32 -1.62
CA LEU A 222 6.44 14.39 -2.78
C LEU A 222 4.96 14.30 -2.40
N GLY A 223 4.61 13.42 -1.46
CA GLY A 223 3.23 13.16 -1.00
C GLY A 223 2.95 13.56 0.44
N GLY A 224 3.95 14.12 1.13
CA GLY A 224 3.85 14.62 2.50
C GLY A 224 5.25 14.83 3.09
N PHE A 225 5.31 15.02 4.41
CA PHE A 225 6.59 15.18 5.12
C PHE A 225 7.21 13.84 5.56
N HIS A 226 8.53 13.77 5.59
CA HIS A 226 9.29 12.70 6.24
C HIS A 226 10.01 13.23 7.47
N LEU A 227 10.14 12.42 8.51
CA LEU A 227 11.14 12.60 9.56
C LEU A 227 12.38 11.81 9.18
N ALA A 228 13.50 12.52 9.10
CA ALA A 228 14.79 12.01 8.67
C ALA A 228 15.87 12.20 9.73
N CYS A 229 16.69 11.18 9.94
CA CYS A 229 17.88 11.23 10.78
C CYS A 229 18.89 10.17 10.33
N GLU A 230 20.13 10.27 10.82
CA GLU A 230 21.17 9.28 10.58
C GLU A 230 20.78 7.93 11.23
N ALA A 231 20.71 6.87 10.42
CA ALA A 231 20.26 5.56 10.87
C ALA A 231 21.36 4.75 11.56
N ARG A 232 22.64 5.10 11.34
CA ARG A 232 23.79 4.41 11.97
C ARG A 232 23.95 4.76 13.44
N GLU A 233 23.41 5.91 13.86
CA GLU A 233 23.53 6.42 15.22
C GLU A 233 22.37 5.95 16.10
N GLU A 234 22.57 4.86 16.83
CA GLU A 234 21.57 4.23 17.70
C GLU A 234 20.85 5.23 18.61
N LYS A 235 21.60 6.15 19.25
CA LYS A 235 21.06 7.18 20.14
C LYS A 235 20.11 8.15 19.44
N VAL A 236 20.36 8.46 18.17
CA VAL A 236 19.53 9.36 17.38
C VAL A 236 18.23 8.66 16.97
N VAL A 237 18.33 7.38 16.62
CA VAL A 237 17.17 6.53 16.33
C VAL A 237 16.28 6.38 17.58
N ASP A 238 16.86 6.16 18.75
CA ASP A 238 16.12 6.11 20.02
C ASP A 238 15.44 7.44 20.35
N LEU A 239 16.13 8.56 20.11
CA LEU A 239 15.56 9.89 20.30
C LEU A 239 14.34 10.10 19.38
N LEU A 240 14.45 9.71 18.12
CA LEU A 240 13.33 9.75 17.16
C LEU A 240 12.15 8.90 17.65
N ARG A 241 12.41 7.66 18.07
CA ARG A 241 11.37 6.74 18.58
C ARG A 241 10.66 7.31 19.80
N LYS A 242 11.41 7.88 20.74
CA LYS A 242 10.88 8.53 21.94
C LYS A 242 9.99 9.72 21.58
N ARG A 243 10.47 10.62 20.73
CA ARG A 243 9.72 11.82 20.33
C ARG A 243 8.47 11.49 19.50
N LYS A 244 8.57 10.49 18.61
CA LYS A 244 7.44 10.02 17.77
C LYS A 244 6.47 9.11 18.53
N LYS A 245 6.78 8.71 19.77
CA LYS A 245 6.03 7.70 20.55
C LYS A 245 5.86 6.38 19.78
N ARG A 246 6.92 5.95 19.09
CA ARG A 246 6.95 4.75 18.25
C ARG A 246 8.07 3.83 18.72
N PRO A 247 7.88 3.08 19.81
CA PRO A 247 8.96 2.32 20.43
C PRO A 247 9.47 1.21 19.51
N HIS A 248 8.60 0.33 19.00
CA HIS A 248 9.09 -0.90 18.35
C HIS A 248 8.86 -1.04 16.84
N LYS A 249 7.84 -0.38 16.28
CA LYS A 249 7.49 -0.55 14.85
C LYS A 249 8.68 -0.16 13.97
N SER A 250 9.07 -1.04 13.05
CA SER A 250 10.24 -0.86 12.18
C SER A 250 10.25 0.49 11.45
N LEU A 251 11.43 1.06 11.30
CA LEU A 251 11.65 2.33 10.61
C LEU A 251 12.11 2.05 9.18
N ALA A 252 11.51 2.77 8.22
CA ALA A 252 11.94 2.68 6.84
C ALA A 252 13.25 3.44 6.64
N LEU A 253 14.11 2.91 5.78
CA LEU A 253 15.42 3.45 5.47
C LEU A 253 15.49 3.91 4.01
N MET A 254 16.32 4.89 3.75
CA MET A 254 16.74 5.28 2.41
C MET A 254 18.25 5.21 2.32
N VAL A 255 18.75 4.67 1.21
CA VAL A 255 20.17 4.64 0.82
C VAL A 255 20.31 5.14 -0.61
N GLU A 256 21.52 5.49 -1.06
CA GLU A 256 21.73 6.18 -2.34
C GLU A 256 21.50 5.29 -3.55
N ASN A 257 21.91 4.03 -3.47
CA ASN A 257 21.97 3.12 -4.62
C ASN A 257 21.79 1.66 -4.23
N LEU A 258 21.61 0.81 -5.24
CA LEU A 258 21.35 -0.61 -5.07
C LEU A 258 22.52 -1.38 -4.43
N GLU A 259 23.77 -1.00 -4.70
CA GLU A 259 24.94 -1.69 -4.13
C GLU A 259 24.98 -1.55 -2.60
N GLN A 260 24.61 -0.37 -2.10
CA GLN A 260 24.43 -0.14 -0.66
C GLN A 260 23.28 -0.95 -0.06
N ILE A 261 22.20 -1.20 -0.80
CA ILE A 261 21.14 -2.13 -0.36
C ILE A 261 21.70 -3.54 -0.27
N LYS A 262 22.41 -3.99 -1.31
CA LYS A 262 23.00 -5.34 -1.38
C LYS A 262 24.05 -5.59 -0.31
N SER A 263 24.71 -4.56 0.24
CA SER A 263 25.61 -4.74 1.39
C SER A 263 24.87 -4.92 2.73
N LEU A 264 23.64 -4.40 2.86
CA LEU A 264 22.82 -4.48 4.07
C LEU A 264 21.85 -5.67 4.07
N CYS A 265 21.37 -6.07 2.89
CA CYS A 265 20.27 -7.01 2.72
C CYS A 265 20.56 -8.08 1.67
N LEU A 266 19.84 -9.19 1.77
CA LEU A 266 19.70 -10.15 0.68
C LEU A 266 18.70 -9.57 -0.33
N VAL A 267 19.07 -9.55 -1.61
CA VAL A 267 18.24 -8.99 -2.69
C VAL A 267 18.21 -9.97 -3.85
N ASN A 268 17.02 -10.45 -4.20
CA ASN A 268 16.78 -11.25 -5.39
C ASN A 268 16.40 -10.40 -6.61
N ALA A 269 16.33 -11.01 -7.80
CA ALA A 269 16.07 -10.29 -9.05
C ALA A 269 14.71 -9.56 -9.08
N TRP A 270 13.68 -10.09 -8.41
CA TRP A 270 12.36 -9.48 -8.36
C TRP A 270 12.34 -8.26 -7.42
N GLU A 271 13.02 -8.36 -6.29
CA GLU A 271 13.21 -7.26 -5.34
C GLU A 271 14.02 -6.12 -5.97
N GLU A 272 15.09 -6.45 -6.70
CA GLU A 272 15.89 -5.48 -7.45
C GLU A 272 15.05 -4.75 -8.51
N LYS A 273 14.25 -5.49 -9.28
CA LYS A 273 13.32 -4.91 -10.27
C LYS A 273 12.31 -3.97 -9.63
N GLU A 274 11.80 -4.30 -8.45
CA GLU A 274 10.82 -3.47 -7.76
C GLU A 274 11.46 -2.19 -7.19
N LEU A 275 12.67 -2.29 -6.61
CA LEU A 275 13.44 -1.15 -6.09
C LEU A 275 13.79 -0.13 -7.20
N LEU A 276 14.18 -0.63 -8.37
CA LEU A 276 14.55 0.18 -9.54
C LEU A 276 13.35 0.54 -10.43
N GLY A 277 12.18 -0.02 -10.13
CA GLY A 277 10.95 0.22 -10.88
C GLY A 277 10.42 1.63 -10.66
N LEU A 278 9.53 2.09 -11.54
CA LEU A 278 9.01 3.47 -11.58
C LEU A 278 8.44 3.99 -10.25
N ALA A 279 7.93 3.09 -9.40
CA ALA A 279 7.30 3.44 -8.14
C ALA A 279 8.31 3.74 -7.00
N HIS A 280 9.54 3.18 -7.02
CA HIS A 280 10.49 3.25 -5.89
C HIS A 280 9.79 3.06 -4.52
N PRO A 281 9.10 1.94 -4.26
CA PRO A 281 8.44 1.70 -2.98
C PRO A 281 9.48 1.41 -1.88
N ILE A 282 9.02 1.36 -0.62
CA ILE A 282 9.77 0.70 0.45
C ILE A 282 9.65 -0.81 0.23
N VAL A 283 10.77 -1.49 0.01
CA VAL A 283 10.82 -2.94 -0.13
C VAL A 283 11.31 -3.56 1.16
N VAL A 284 10.56 -4.53 1.69
CA VAL A 284 10.93 -5.29 2.89
C VAL A 284 11.86 -6.44 2.49
N LEU A 285 13.12 -6.35 2.89
CA LEU A 285 14.20 -7.26 2.51
C LEU A 285 14.76 -7.98 3.73
N ASP A 286 15.30 -9.18 3.54
CA ASP A 286 15.95 -9.92 4.62
C ASP A 286 17.30 -9.26 4.99
N LYS A 287 17.48 -8.94 6.29
CA LYS A 287 18.69 -8.29 6.83
C LYS A 287 19.86 -9.29 6.77
N LYS A 288 21.03 -8.85 6.31
CA LYS A 288 22.27 -9.64 6.44
C LYS A 288 22.79 -9.57 7.87
N GLU A 289 23.36 -10.67 8.36
CA GLU A 289 24.05 -10.69 9.66
C GLU A 289 25.21 -9.68 9.73
N SER A 290 25.88 -9.43 8.59
CA SER A 290 26.97 -8.47 8.44
C SER A 290 26.52 -7.00 8.39
N SER A 291 25.23 -6.71 8.52
CA SER A 291 24.71 -5.34 8.46
C SER A 291 25.22 -4.53 9.66
N PHE A 292 25.87 -3.39 9.42
CA PHE A 292 26.35 -2.48 10.47
C PHE A 292 25.24 -1.68 11.20
N LEU A 293 23.99 -1.78 10.73
CA LEU A 293 22.87 -1.01 11.26
C LEU A 293 22.41 -1.50 12.65
N PRO A 294 22.10 -0.58 13.58
CA PRO A 294 21.67 -0.92 14.93
C PRO A 294 20.34 -1.67 14.94
N ASP A 295 20.15 -2.53 15.94
CA ASP A 295 18.96 -3.39 16.03
C ASP A 295 17.69 -2.60 16.34
N ASN A 296 17.81 -1.43 16.97
CA ASN A 296 16.69 -0.54 17.24
C ASN A 296 16.05 0.04 15.97
N ILE A 297 16.54 -0.24 14.75
CA ILE A 297 15.80 0.08 13.51
C ILE A 297 14.63 -0.87 13.28
N SER A 298 14.79 -2.16 13.59
CA SER A 298 13.85 -3.22 13.22
C SER A 298 13.84 -4.37 14.23
N GLU A 299 13.81 -4.06 15.53
CA GLU A 299 14.03 -5.02 16.62
C GLU A 299 13.10 -6.25 16.60
N ASP A 300 11.87 -6.09 16.10
CA ASP A 300 10.86 -7.15 16.08
C ASP A 300 10.97 -8.08 14.87
N THR A 301 11.87 -7.81 13.91
CA THR A 301 11.97 -8.54 12.64
C THR A 301 13.41 -8.82 12.23
N ASN A 302 13.62 -9.80 11.35
CA ASN A 302 14.92 -10.02 10.68
C ASN A 302 14.97 -9.33 9.31
N THR A 303 14.20 -8.26 9.13
CA THR A 303 14.00 -7.60 7.84
C THR A 303 14.16 -6.10 7.96
N LEU A 304 14.61 -5.45 6.88
CA LEU A 304 14.69 -4.00 6.76
C LEU A 304 13.73 -3.53 5.67
N GLY A 305 12.97 -2.47 5.94
CA GLY A 305 12.23 -1.74 4.91
C GLY A 305 13.14 -0.69 4.30
N ILE A 306 13.58 -0.88 3.06
CA ILE A 306 14.53 0.02 2.39
C ILE A 306 13.94 0.55 1.09
N MET A 307 14.18 1.84 0.79
CA MET A 307 13.84 2.47 -0.49
C MET A 307 15.04 3.22 -1.08
N LEU A 308 14.97 3.48 -2.38
CA LEU A 308 15.92 4.33 -3.11
C LEU A 308 15.42 5.78 -3.22
N PRO A 309 16.31 6.76 -3.47
CA PRO A 309 15.93 8.16 -3.61
C PRO A 309 15.05 8.32 -4.84
N TYR A 310 13.81 8.77 -4.64
CA TYR A 310 12.80 8.82 -5.72
C TYR A 310 12.50 10.24 -6.21
N THR A 311 13.03 11.29 -5.57
CA THR A 311 12.92 12.69 -6.05
C THR A 311 14.33 13.28 -6.21
N PRO A 312 14.48 14.36 -7.00
CA PRO A 312 15.77 15.05 -7.08
C PRO A 312 16.20 15.60 -5.72
N LEU A 313 15.27 16.07 -4.87
CA LEU A 313 15.57 16.49 -3.50
C LEU A 313 16.29 15.40 -2.69
N HIS A 314 15.78 14.16 -2.72
CA HIS A 314 16.44 13.04 -2.04
C HIS A 314 17.82 12.74 -2.64
N MET A 315 17.92 12.72 -3.97
CA MET A 315 19.19 12.47 -4.67
C MET A 315 20.26 13.52 -4.33
N LEU A 316 19.85 14.80 -4.24
CA LEU A 316 20.74 15.89 -3.88
C LEU A 316 21.16 15.85 -2.41
N LEU A 317 20.26 15.43 -1.52
CA LEU A 317 20.62 15.21 -0.12
C LEU A 317 21.75 14.16 0.00
N PHE A 318 21.65 13.02 -0.70
CA PHE A 318 22.72 12.03 -0.75
C PHE A 318 23.99 12.55 -1.43
N TYR A 319 23.86 13.39 -2.46
CA TYR A 319 25.00 14.06 -3.10
C TYR A 319 25.79 14.97 -2.15
N PHE A 320 25.14 15.64 -1.21
CA PHE A 320 25.82 16.43 -0.19
C PHE A 320 26.34 15.57 0.96
N LEU A 321 25.59 14.54 1.37
CA LEU A 321 26.04 13.60 2.41
C LEU A 321 27.35 12.92 2.00
N ARG A 322 27.47 12.38 0.78
CA ARG A 322 28.68 11.68 0.31
C ARG A 322 29.96 12.53 0.24
N GLN A 323 29.87 13.85 0.43
CA GLN A 323 31.05 14.72 0.51
C GLN A 323 31.76 14.58 1.87
N TYR A 324 31.11 13.97 2.85
CA TYR A 324 31.67 13.65 4.16
C TYR A 324 32.32 12.28 4.16
N ASP A 325 33.33 12.11 5.01
CA ASP A 325 34.02 10.84 5.17
C ASP A 325 33.19 9.85 6.02
N PHE A 326 32.82 8.72 5.41
CA PHE A 326 32.12 7.62 6.08
C PHE A 326 33.01 6.38 6.27
N LYS A 327 34.31 6.49 5.99
CA LYS A 327 35.29 5.38 6.03
C LYS A 327 34.80 4.19 5.18
N ASP A 328 34.69 3.01 5.78
CA ASP A 328 34.29 1.77 5.12
C ASP A 328 32.76 1.62 4.95
N ASN A 329 31.97 2.62 5.36
CA ASN A 329 30.50 2.61 5.29
C ASN A 329 29.97 3.72 4.37
N PHE A 330 28.67 3.99 4.45
CA PHE A 330 27.96 4.99 3.65
C PHE A 330 26.78 5.58 4.43
N PRO A 331 26.24 6.74 4.01
CA PRO A 331 25.10 7.36 4.69
C PRO A 331 23.84 6.48 4.56
N VAL A 332 23.12 6.31 5.67
CA VAL A 332 21.82 5.64 5.70
C VAL A 332 20.85 6.54 6.46
N LEU A 333 19.73 6.90 5.84
CA LEU A 333 18.76 7.78 6.46
C LEU A 333 17.54 6.99 6.90
N VAL A 334 17.09 7.21 8.15
CA VAL A 334 15.71 6.89 8.49
C VAL A 334 14.80 7.82 7.67
N MET A 335 13.73 7.30 7.08
CA MET A 335 12.74 8.06 6.34
C MET A 335 11.34 7.58 6.73
N THR A 336 10.86 8.03 7.88
CA THR A 336 9.51 7.68 8.38
C THR A 336 8.53 8.81 8.10
N SER A 337 7.22 8.52 8.07
CA SER A 337 6.18 9.53 7.88
C SER A 337 6.29 10.70 8.89
N GLY A 338 6.09 11.93 8.42
CA GLY A 338 6.10 13.16 9.20
C GLY A 338 4.77 13.38 9.90
N ASN A 339 4.49 12.54 10.89
CA ASN A 339 3.30 12.57 11.74
C ASN A 339 3.63 12.08 13.16
N SER A 340 2.80 12.50 14.12
CA SER A 340 2.64 11.78 15.36
C SER A 340 2.05 10.39 15.11
N SER A 341 2.24 9.45 16.03
CA SER A 341 1.65 8.11 15.89
C SER A 341 0.13 8.21 15.70
N SER A 342 -0.39 7.48 14.70
CA SER A 342 -1.82 7.34 14.37
C SER A 342 -2.50 8.57 13.74
N GLU A 343 -1.75 9.61 13.36
CA GLU A 343 -2.28 10.73 12.57
C GLU A 343 -1.84 10.63 11.09
N PRO A 344 -2.56 11.24 10.13
CA PRO A 344 -2.14 11.24 8.74
C PRO A 344 -0.86 12.07 8.53
N ILE A 345 -0.07 11.72 7.50
CA ILE A 345 1.15 12.43 7.12
C ILE A 345 0.86 13.91 6.86
N SER A 346 1.64 14.83 7.44
CA SER A 346 1.42 16.28 7.27
C SER A 346 1.46 16.69 5.78
N LEU A 347 0.56 17.58 5.36
CA LEU A 347 0.42 18.04 3.97
C LEU A 347 1.15 19.38 3.76
N GLY A 348 0.82 20.39 4.58
CA GLY A 348 1.28 21.77 4.42
C GLY A 348 2.45 22.17 5.33
N ASN A 349 3.19 23.21 4.96
CA ASN A 349 4.33 23.70 5.76
C ASN A 349 3.90 24.14 7.17
N ARG A 350 2.78 24.87 7.26
CA ARG A 350 2.24 25.38 8.55
C ARG A 350 1.78 24.23 9.44
N GLU A 351 1.08 23.28 8.86
CA GLU A 351 0.63 22.06 9.54
C GLU A 351 1.82 21.26 10.08
N ALA A 352 2.82 21.00 9.22
CA ALA A 352 4.02 20.25 9.61
C ALA A 352 4.78 20.95 10.73
N PHE A 353 4.95 22.27 10.65
CA PHE A 353 5.61 23.05 11.71
C PHE A 353 4.85 22.91 13.04
N SER A 354 3.53 23.10 13.03
CA SER A 354 2.70 22.98 14.23
C SER A 354 2.77 21.58 14.86
N ARG A 355 2.58 20.52 14.06
CA ARG A 355 2.47 19.13 14.54
C ARG A 355 3.82 18.50 14.87
N LEU A 356 4.87 18.82 14.12
CA LEU A 356 6.17 18.14 14.22
C LEU A 356 7.22 18.91 15.01
N SER A 357 6.94 20.13 15.47
CA SER A 357 7.87 20.93 16.28
C SER A 357 8.29 20.24 17.58
N LEU A 358 7.53 19.28 18.10
CA LEU A 358 7.94 18.47 19.26
C LEU A 358 8.85 17.29 18.90
N ILE A 359 8.99 17.00 17.61
CA ILE A 359 9.70 15.82 17.09
C ILE A 359 10.97 16.23 16.35
N ALA A 360 10.86 17.10 15.35
CA ALA A 360 11.96 17.55 14.52
C ALA A 360 12.69 18.74 15.16
N ASP A 361 14.01 18.77 14.99
CA ASP A 361 14.87 19.89 15.35
C ASP A 361 14.89 20.98 14.25
N TYR A 362 14.74 20.59 12.98
CA TYR A 362 14.71 21.51 11.83
C TYR A 362 13.72 21.05 10.75
N PHE A 363 13.37 21.97 9.85
CA PHE A 363 12.41 21.75 8.77
C PHE A 363 13.00 22.18 7.43
N LEU A 364 13.09 21.25 6.48
CA LEU A 364 13.39 21.56 5.08
C LEU A 364 12.07 21.67 4.31
N PHE A 365 11.66 22.91 4.04
CA PHE A 365 10.43 23.23 3.34
C PHE A 365 10.66 23.48 1.85
N HIS A 366 9.56 23.48 1.10
CA HIS A 366 9.49 24.08 -0.23
C HIS A 366 8.12 24.68 -0.51
N ASN A 367 8.05 25.54 -1.54
CA ASN A 367 6.86 26.32 -1.91
C ASN A 367 6.01 25.66 -3.00
N ARG A 368 6.36 24.46 -3.48
CA ARG A 368 5.40 23.63 -4.22
C ARG A 368 4.40 23.02 -3.24
N ASP A 369 3.12 23.29 -3.42
CA ASP A 369 2.08 22.67 -2.60
C ASP A 369 1.93 21.19 -2.94
N ILE A 370 1.66 20.40 -1.90
CA ILE A 370 1.18 19.03 -2.00
C ILE A 370 -0.33 19.16 -1.86
N LEU A 371 -1.09 18.72 -2.86
CA LEU A 371 -2.55 18.85 -2.86
C LEU A 371 -3.22 17.63 -2.27
N ILE A 372 -2.61 16.46 -2.41
CA ILE A 372 -3.13 15.19 -1.92
C ILE A 372 -2.05 14.46 -1.13
N ARG A 373 -2.39 14.07 0.11
CA ARG A 373 -1.51 13.27 0.98
C ARG A 373 -1.34 11.89 0.36
N CYS A 374 -0.10 11.41 0.27
CA CYS A 374 0.18 10.07 -0.20
C CYS A 374 1.42 9.52 0.52
N ASP A 375 1.20 8.54 1.40
CA ASP A 375 2.26 7.78 2.05
C ASP A 375 3.13 7.01 1.04
N ASP A 376 4.33 6.64 1.45
CA ASP A 376 5.13 5.66 0.72
C ASP A 376 4.47 4.28 0.74
N SER A 377 4.43 3.63 -0.43
CA SER A 377 4.01 2.23 -0.54
C SER A 377 5.04 1.31 0.10
N VAL A 378 4.56 0.22 0.69
CA VAL A 378 5.40 -0.80 1.34
C VAL A 378 5.04 -2.17 0.78
N VAL A 379 6.04 -2.87 0.25
CA VAL A 379 5.86 -4.15 -0.44
C VAL A 379 6.97 -5.13 -0.06
N ARG A 380 6.66 -6.42 -0.13
CA ARG A 380 7.65 -7.49 -0.20
C ARG A 380 7.41 -8.30 -1.46
N MET A 381 8.48 -8.76 -2.10
CA MET A 381 8.36 -9.64 -3.25
C MET A 381 8.33 -11.10 -2.79
N ASP A 382 7.41 -11.86 -3.36
CA ASP A 382 7.38 -13.31 -3.31
C ASP A 382 7.39 -13.84 -4.74
N LYS A 383 8.61 -14.13 -5.24
CA LYS A 383 8.87 -14.27 -6.69
C LYS A 383 8.36 -13.02 -7.43
N GLU A 384 7.59 -13.19 -8.50
CA GLU A 384 7.01 -12.08 -9.27
C GLU A 384 5.84 -11.38 -8.57
N ARG A 385 5.28 -11.97 -7.52
CA ARG A 385 4.10 -11.45 -6.83
C ARG A 385 4.50 -10.40 -5.80
N ARG A 386 3.74 -9.30 -5.77
CA ARG A 386 3.83 -8.27 -4.73
C ARG A 386 2.94 -8.63 -3.56
N LEU A 387 3.53 -8.82 -2.38
CA LEU A 387 2.80 -8.80 -1.11
C LEU A 387 2.81 -7.36 -0.58
N PHE A 388 1.72 -6.64 -0.78
CA PHE A 388 1.59 -5.29 -0.24
C PHE A 388 1.35 -5.33 1.27
N PHE A 389 2.09 -4.48 1.98
CA PHE A 389 1.73 -4.06 3.33
C PHE A 389 0.90 -2.77 3.30
N ARG A 390 1.21 -1.92 2.30
CA ARG A 390 0.53 -0.66 2.04
C ARG A 390 0.65 -0.29 0.57
N LYS A 391 -0.48 -0.01 -0.08
CA LYS A 391 -0.54 0.56 -1.43
C LYS A 391 -0.86 2.05 -1.34
N ALA A 392 0.04 2.90 -1.83
CA ALA A 392 -0.10 4.35 -1.83
C ALA A 392 0.74 4.95 -2.99
N ARG A 393 1.77 5.76 -2.70
CA ARG A 393 2.61 6.44 -3.71
C ARG A 393 3.19 5.45 -4.73
N GLY A 394 3.18 5.83 -6.00
CA GLY A 394 3.71 5.02 -7.09
C GLY A 394 2.70 4.06 -7.72
N TYR A 395 1.56 3.81 -7.05
CA TYR A 395 0.51 2.92 -7.56
C TYR A 395 -0.85 3.61 -7.66
N VAL A 396 -1.22 4.42 -6.66
CA VAL A 396 -2.47 5.20 -6.68
C VAL A 396 -2.32 6.40 -7.64
N PRO A 397 -3.34 6.74 -8.47
CA PRO A 397 -4.71 6.23 -8.47
C PRO A 397 -4.97 5.20 -9.59
N THR A 398 -4.00 4.33 -9.91
CA THR A 398 -4.21 3.29 -10.94
C THR A 398 -5.37 2.37 -10.52
N PRO A 399 -6.41 2.23 -11.36
CA PRO A 399 -7.57 1.42 -11.01
C PRO A 399 -7.26 -0.07 -11.12
N ILE A 400 -8.04 -0.87 -10.40
CA ILE A 400 -8.15 -2.31 -10.62
C ILE A 400 -9.25 -2.53 -11.65
N PHE A 401 -8.93 -3.23 -12.74
CA PHE A 401 -9.90 -3.51 -13.79
C PHE A 401 -10.77 -4.70 -13.41
N LEU A 402 -12.09 -4.50 -13.45
CA LEU A 402 -13.11 -5.51 -13.20
C LEU A 402 -13.49 -6.25 -14.50
N SER A 403 -14.15 -7.40 -14.37
CA SER A 403 -14.59 -8.24 -15.50
C SER A 403 -15.70 -7.59 -16.34
N LYS A 404 -16.60 -6.82 -15.72
CA LYS A 404 -17.77 -6.20 -16.35
C LYS A 404 -17.80 -4.69 -16.07
N LYS A 405 -18.37 -3.93 -17.01
CA LYS A 405 -18.77 -2.53 -16.78
C LYS A 405 -20.07 -2.51 -15.97
N GLY A 406 -20.29 -1.45 -15.20
CA GLY A 406 -21.53 -1.27 -14.46
C GLY A 406 -21.57 0.06 -13.72
N GLU A 407 -22.59 0.21 -12.88
CA GLU A 407 -22.87 1.43 -12.12
C GLU A 407 -21.74 1.80 -11.15
N SER A 408 -21.67 3.09 -10.84
CA SER A 408 -20.71 3.62 -9.86
C SER A 408 -21.16 3.27 -8.45
N ILE A 409 -20.27 2.67 -7.65
CA ILE A 409 -20.53 2.29 -6.26
C ILE A 409 -19.41 2.86 -5.38
N LEU A 410 -19.75 3.29 -4.17
CA LEU A 410 -18.79 3.68 -3.15
C LEU A 410 -18.65 2.61 -2.07
N GLY A 411 -17.47 2.02 -1.92
CA GLY A 411 -17.09 1.23 -0.74
C GLY A 411 -16.29 2.09 0.24
N VAL A 412 -16.76 2.25 1.48
CA VAL A 412 -16.14 3.17 2.46
C VAL A 412 -15.02 2.55 3.30
N GLY A 413 -14.80 1.25 3.18
CA GLY A 413 -13.79 0.50 3.90
C GLY A 413 -14.12 0.29 5.40
N PRO A 414 -13.17 -0.32 6.14
CA PRO A 414 -13.28 -0.59 7.57
C PRO A 414 -12.68 0.56 8.39
N GLU A 415 -12.60 0.43 9.70
CA GLU A 415 -11.97 1.45 10.55
C GLU A 415 -10.43 1.46 10.48
N LEU A 416 -9.80 0.28 10.46
CA LEU A 416 -8.34 0.14 10.47
C LEU A 416 -7.76 0.15 9.05
N LYS A 417 -6.57 0.74 8.89
CA LYS A 417 -5.85 0.84 7.61
C LYS A 417 -6.73 1.22 6.41
N ASN A 418 -7.70 2.09 6.66
CA ASN A 418 -8.80 2.41 5.76
C ASN A 418 -8.31 2.82 4.36
N THR A 419 -9.08 2.38 3.37
CA THR A 419 -9.10 2.90 2.00
C THR A 419 -10.57 3.06 1.61
N ILE A 420 -10.86 3.90 0.62
CA ILE A 420 -12.16 3.95 -0.04
C ILE A 420 -12.04 3.46 -1.48
N CYS A 421 -13.15 3.03 -2.07
CA CYS A 421 -13.18 2.59 -3.46
C CYS A 421 -14.38 3.18 -4.19
N PHE A 422 -14.12 3.86 -5.30
CA PHE A 422 -15.15 4.24 -6.27
C PHE A 422 -15.07 3.34 -7.49
N LEU A 423 -16.23 2.87 -7.96
CA LEU A 423 -16.31 2.23 -9.27
C LEU A 423 -16.68 3.24 -10.35
N LYS A 424 -16.09 3.10 -11.54
CA LYS A 424 -16.44 3.82 -12.77
C LYS A 424 -16.32 2.84 -13.93
N ASP A 425 -17.42 2.55 -14.64
CA ASP A 425 -17.46 1.51 -15.67
C ASP A 425 -16.90 0.17 -15.15
N ASN A 426 -15.80 -0.33 -15.73
CA ASN A 426 -15.10 -1.54 -15.29
C ASN A 426 -13.82 -1.25 -14.50
N GLN A 427 -13.72 -0.07 -13.88
CA GLN A 427 -12.54 0.36 -13.13
C GLN A 427 -12.90 0.60 -11.67
N ALA A 428 -12.11 0.03 -10.76
CA ALA A 428 -12.21 0.22 -9.33
C ALA A 428 -11.04 1.07 -8.83
N PHE A 429 -11.32 2.31 -8.43
CA PHE A 429 -10.34 3.27 -7.94
C PHE A 429 -10.25 3.18 -6.43
N VAL A 430 -9.35 2.33 -5.94
CA VAL A 430 -9.01 2.26 -4.52
C VAL A 430 -8.08 3.41 -4.16
N SER A 431 -8.42 4.16 -3.11
CA SER A 431 -7.63 5.30 -2.64
C SER A 431 -6.25 4.87 -2.12
N GLN A 432 -5.40 5.86 -1.86
CA GLN A 432 -4.25 5.67 -0.99
C GLN A 432 -4.69 5.26 0.42
N HIS A 433 -3.77 4.67 1.16
CA HIS A 433 -3.92 4.42 2.59
C HIS A 433 -4.28 5.72 3.33
N ILE A 434 -5.43 5.71 3.99
CA ILE A 434 -5.93 6.85 4.78
C ILE A 434 -5.40 6.75 6.21
N GLY A 435 -5.40 5.55 6.79
CA GLY A 435 -4.95 5.28 8.15
C GLY A 435 -6.06 4.66 9.00
N ASP A 436 -5.93 4.76 10.32
CA ASP A 436 -6.92 4.22 11.25
C ASP A 436 -7.92 5.34 11.61
N LEU A 437 -9.20 5.15 11.29
CA LEU A 437 -10.28 6.13 11.50
C LEU A 437 -10.68 6.24 12.99
N LYS A 438 -9.74 6.63 13.85
CA LYS A 438 -9.89 6.69 15.31
C LYS A 438 -9.78 8.10 15.90
N ASN A 439 -9.49 9.09 15.07
CA ASN A 439 -9.35 10.49 15.46
C ASN A 439 -9.88 11.42 14.37
N LEU A 440 -10.08 12.68 14.75
CA LEU A 440 -10.65 13.70 13.88
C LEU A 440 -9.76 13.96 12.66
N GLU A 441 -8.45 14.02 12.84
CA GLU A 441 -7.50 14.31 11.77
C GLU A 441 -7.55 13.28 10.65
N THR A 442 -7.65 11.99 11.00
CA THR A 442 -7.77 10.91 10.02
C THR A 442 -9.16 10.87 9.39
N TYR A 443 -10.21 11.21 10.15
CA TYR A 443 -11.57 11.31 9.62
C TYR A 443 -11.74 12.49 8.65
N GLU A 444 -11.15 13.66 8.93
CA GLU A 444 -11.09 14.79 8.01
C GLU A 444 -10.37 14.41 6.72
N PHE A 445 -9.23 13.72 6.83
CA PHE A 445 -8.52 13.20 5.66
C PHE A 445 -9.38 12.20 4.85
N PHE A 446 -10.12 11.32 5.51
CA PHE A 446 -11.09 10.44 4.85
C PHE A 446 -12.13 11.22 4.04
N LEU A 447 -12.76 12.24 4.64
CA LEU A 447 -13.76 13.08 3.97
C LEU A 447 -13.17 13.85 2.78
N GLU A 448 -11.96 14.39 2.92
CA GLU A 448 -11.22 15.04 1.84
C GLU A 448 -11.03 14.10 0.65
N ILE A 449 -10.67 12.84 0.89
CA ILE A 449 -10.42 11.86 -0.16
C ILE A 449 -11.69 11.36 -0.83
N VAL A 450 -12.79 11.18 -0.08
CA VAL A 450 -14.10 10.89 -0.69
C VAL A 450 -14.48 11.99 -1.67
N LYS A 451 -14.44 13.25 -1.22
CA LYS A 451 -14.79 14.41 -2.06
C LYS A 451 -13.83 14.56 -3.23
N HIS A 452 -12.53 14.37 -3.01
CA HIS A 452 -11.54 14.49 -4.08
C HIS A 452 -11.76 13.45 -5.18
N LEU A 453 -11.91 12.17 -4.81
CA LEU A 453 -12.10 11.09 -5.78
C LEU A 453 -13.45 11.18 -6.51
N GLU A 454 -14.53 11.54 -5.81
CA GLU A 454 -15.85 11.77 -6.45
C GLU A 454 -15.73 12.84 -7.55
N ASN A 455 -15.08 13.97 -7.26
CA ASN A 455 -14.91 15.07 -8.20
C ASN A 455 -13.97 14.72 -9.35
N ILE A 456 -12.80 14.15 -9.06
CA ILE A 456 -11.76 13.94 -10.08
C ILE A 456 -12.09 12.80 -11.03
N LEU A 457 -12.87 11.82 -10.57
CA LEU A 457 -13.36 10.73 -11.41
C LEU A 457 -14.66 11.11 -12.13
N GLU A 458 -15.28 12.25 -11.79
CA GLU A 458 -16.58 12.68 -12.30
C GLU A 458 -17.65 11.57 -12.12
N VAL A 459 -17.70 10.97 -10.93
CA VAL A 459 -18.62 9.86 -10.62
C VAL A 459 -19.71 10.30 -9.65
N SER A 460 -20.88 9.69 -9.79
CA SER A 460 -22.00 9.84 -8.85
C SER A 460 -22.46 8.44 -8.44
N PRO A 461 -22.07 7.95 -7.24
CA PRO A 461 -22.42 6.62 -6.79
C PRO A 461 -23.93 6.38 -6.77
N LYS A 462 -24.34 5.20 -7.23
CA LYS A 462 -25.72 4.71 -7.18
C LYS A 462 -26.03 3.92 -5.93
N ALA A 463 -25.02 3.47 -5.19
CA ALA A 463 -25.15 2.93 -3.85
C ALA A 463 -23.85 3.15 -3.07
N VAL A 464 -23.95 3.04 -1.75
CA VAL A 464 -22.81 3.05 -0.84
C VAL A 464 -22.83 1.78 0.02
N VAL A 465 -21.66 1.21 0.26
CA VAL A 465 -21.49 -0.03 1.02
C VAL A 465 -20.55 0.20 2.19
N ARG A 466 -20.96 -0.25 3.36
CA ARG A 466 -20.19 -0.20 4.61
C ARG A 466 -19.89 -1.60 5.17
N ASP A 467 -19.00 -1.64 6.16
CA ASP A 467 -18.80 -2.82 6.99
C ASP A 467 -20.06 -3.12 7.81
N LEU A 468 -20.21 -4.37 8.25
CA LEU A 468 -21.30 -4.77 9.14
C LEU A 468 -21.20 -4.06 10.50
N HIS A 469 -19.99 -3.69 10.94
CA HIS A 469 -19.79 -3.01 12.21
C HIS A 469 -20.52 -1.65 12.26
N PRO A 470 -21.50 -1.46 13.18
CA PRO A 470 -22.31 -0.25 13.19
C PRO A 470 -21.53 0.99 13.67
N ASP A 471 -20.59 0.82 14.61
CA ASP A 471 -19.94 1.94 15.30
C ASP A 471 -18.70 2.51 14.58
N TYR A 472 -18.31 1.99 13.42
CA TYR A 472 -17.18 2.55 12.68
C TYR A 472 -17.52 3.95 12.15
N LEU A 473 -16.56 4.87 12.19
CA LEU A 473 -16.74 6.20 11.59
C LEU A 473 -17.09 6.12 10.10
N SER A 474 -16.51 5.16 9.37
CA SER A 474 -16.88 4.91 7.96
C SER A 474 -18.34 4.44 7.82
N SER A 475 -18.84 3.63 8.75
CA SER A 475 -20.22 3.16 8.78
C SER A 475 -21.22 4.28 9.05
N SER A 476 -20.92 5.20 9.96
CA SER A 476 -21.72 6.40 10.21
C SER A 476 -21.73 7.32 8.99
N PHE A 477 -20.56 7.57 8.39
CA PHE A 477 -20.45 8.35 7.15
C PHE A 477 -21.32 7.76 6.03
N ALA A 478 -21.26 6.45 5.81
CA ALA A 478 -22.04 5.79 4.75
C ALA A 478 -23.55 5.97 4.93
N GLN A 479 -24.05 5.95 6.18
CA GLN A 479 -25.45 6.21 6.48
C GLN A 479 -25.85 7.65 6.14
N GLU A 480 -25.04 8.63 6.53
CA GLU A 480 -25.29 10.04 6.24
C GLU A 480 -25.24 10.31 4.73
N TYR A 481 -24.21 9.79 4.06
CA TYR A 481 -24.02 9.93 2.61
C TYR A 481 -25.18 9.32 1.82
N ALA A 482 -25.63 8.11 2.19
CA ALA A 482 -26.78 7.45 1.56
C ALA A 482 -28.05 8.30 1.67
N LYS A 483 -28.29 8.88 2.85
CA LYS A 483 -29.45 9.73 3.12
C LYS A 483 -29.38 11.05 2.36
N GLU A 484 -28.22 11.71 2.34
CA GLU A 484 -28.02 12.98 1.64
C GLU A 484 -28.20 12.83 0.12
N LYS A 485 -27.63 11.76 -0.45
CA LYS A 485 -27.69 11.49 -1.90
C LYS A 485 -28.96 10.76 -2.33
N ASN A 486 -29.78 10.31 -1.39
CA ASN A 486 -30.97 9.47 -1.61
C ASN A 486 -30.65 8.21 -2.46
N ILE A 487 -29.64 7.45 -2.01
CA ILE A 487 -29.19 6.21 -2.64
C ILE A 487 -29.22 5.02 -1.65
N PRO A 488 -29.35 3.78 -2.13
CA PRO A 488 -29.27 2.58 -1.30
C PRO A 488 -27.97 2.50 -0.47
N LEU A 489 -28.14 2.05 0.78
CA LEU A 489 -27.06 1.66 1.69
C LEU A 489 -27.06 0.14 1.83
N PHE A 490 -25.95 -0.50 1.48
CA PHE A 490 -25.73 -1.92 1.75
C PHE A 490 -24.71 -2.12 2.87
N SER A 491 -24.79 -3.24 3.57
CA SER A 491 -23.80 -3.65 4.56
C SER A 491 -23.22 -5.00 4.15
N LEU A 492 -21.90 -5.13 4.20
CA LEU A 492 -21.19 -6.36 3.90
C LEU A 492 -20.30 -6.72 5.08
N GLN A 493 -20.40 -7.97 5.53
CA GLN A 493 -19.56 -8.46 6.61
C GLN A 493 -18.08 -8.52 6.18
N HIS A 494 -17.21 -8.13 7.11
CA HIS A 494 -15.79 -7.87 6.92
C HIS A 494 -15.02 -8.98 6.18
N HIS A 495 -15.22 -10.23 6.57
CA HIS A 495 -14.49 -11.38 6.04
C HIS A 495 -14.99 -11.77 4.65
N TYR A 496 -16.29 -11.61 4.38
CA TYR A 496 -16.78 -11.72 3.01
C TYR A 496 -16.24 -10.58 2.14
N ALA A 497 -16.10 -9.36 2.65
CA ALA A 497 -15.49 -8.25 1.91
C ALA A 497 -14.04 -8.55 1.49
N HIS A 498 -13.24 -9.21 2.33
CA HIS A 498 -11.93 -9.73 1.93
C HIS A 498 -12.02 -10.65 0.70
N LEU A 499 -12.96 -11.59 0.67
CA LEU A 499 -13.09 -12.54 -0.44
C LEU A 499 -13.67 -11.92 -1.71
N TYR A 500 -14.62 -10.99 -1.59
CA TYR A 500 -15.12 -10.22 -2.73
C TYR A 500 -14.00 -9.36 -3.34
N ALA A 501 -13.09 -8.81 -2.52
CA ALA A 501 -11.93 -8.09 -3.03
C ALA A 501 -11.02 -9.00 -3.86
N LEU A 502 -10.81 -10.24 -3.42
CA LEU A 502 -10.02 -11.24 -4.15
C LEU A 502 -10.68 -11.62 -5.49
N LEU A 503 -12.00 -11.84 -5.51
CA LEU A 503 -12.76 -12.10 -6.74
C LEU A 503 -12.65 -10.92 -7.73
N ALA A 504 -12.86 -9.70 -7.23
CA ALA A 504 -12.79 -8.48 -8.03
C ALA A 504 -11.41 -8.29 -8.66
N GLU A 505 -10.35 -8.48 -7.87
CA GLU A 505 -8.97 -8.32 -8.31
C GLU A 505 -8.56 -9.32 -9.40
N HIS A 506 -9.02 -10.57 -9.28
CA HIS A 506 -8.76 -11.65 -10.24
C HIS A 506 -9.75 -11.71 -11.41
N LYS A 507 -10.74 -10.80 -11.45
CA LYS A 507 -11.81 -10.77 -12.47
C LYS A 507 -12.61 -12.08 -12.53
N LEU A 508 -12.77 -12.75 -11.39
CA LEU A 508 -13.48 -14.03 -11.30
C LEU A 508 -14.93 -13.82 -10.88
N GLN A 509 -15.81 -14.61 -11.49
CA GLN A 509 -17.25 -14.66 -11.19
C GLN A 509 -17.67 -16.05 -10.70
N THR A 510 -16.78 -17.03 -10.80
CA THR A 510 -16.99 -18.40 -10.32
C THR A 510 -17.02 -18.46 -8.79
N PRO A 511 -17.64 -19.52 -8.21
CA PRO A 511 -17.56 -19.76 -6.78
C PRO A 511 -16.12 -19.81 -6.25
N LEU A 512 -15.95 -19.30 -5.04
CA LEU A 512 -14.69 -19.23 -4.31
C LEU A 512 -14.88 -19.81 -2.91
N LEU A 513 -13.99 -20.71 -2.52
CA LEU A 513 -13.73 -20.98 -1.12
C LEU A 513 -12.56 -20.12 -0.67
N GLY A 514 -12.70 -19.40 0.43
CA GLY A 514 -11.68 -18.47 0.88
C GLY A 514 -11.46 -18.54 2.38
N TRP A 515 -10.18 -18.65 2.77
CA TRP A 515 -9.77 -18.39 4.14
C TRP A 515 -9.64 -16.88 4.35
N ALA A 516 -10.47 -16.36 5.25
CA ALA A 516 -10.36 -14.99 5.74
C ALA A 516 -9.74 -15.03 7.15
N VAL A 517 -8.42 -14.86 7.20
CA VAL A 517 -7.60 -14.98 8.42
C VAL A 517 -7.07 -13.61 8.84
N ASP A 518 -7.68 -13.04 9.87
CA ASP A 518 -7.48 -11.66 10.27
C ASP A 518 -7.40 -11.50 11.81
N GLY A 519 -7.24 -10.27 12.29
CA GLY A 519 -7.30 -9.90 13.70
C GLY A 519 -8.73 -9.76 14.22
N THR A 520 -9.54 -8.88 13.62
CA THR A 520 -10.84 -8.52 14.20
C THR A 520 -11.80 -8.09 13.09
N GLY A 521 -12.90 -8.82 12.92
CA GLY A 521 -14.06 -8.34 12.18
C GLY A 521 -15.35 -8.81 12.82
N LEU A 522 -16.38 -7.97 12.83
CA LEU A 522 -17.68 -8.33 13.40
C LEU A 522 -18.32 -9.47 12.58
N GLY A 523 -18.69 -10.54 13.26
CA GLY A 523 -19.43 -11.66 12.70
C GLY A 523 -20.92 -11.39 12.62
N GLU A 524 -21.62 -12.11 11.76
CA GLU A 524 -23.09 -12.06 11.67
C GLU A 524 -23.77 -12.62 12.95
N ASP A 525 -23.03 -13.40 13.73
CA ASP A 525 -23.43 -13.94 15.04
C ASP A 525 -23.12 -13.00 16.22
N GLY A 526 -22.61 -11.79 15.95
CA GLY A 526 -22.19 -10.81 16.96
C GLY A 526 -20.84 -11.12 17.63
N ASN A 527 -20.19 -12.24 17.32
CA ASN A 527 -18.85 -12.56 17.79
C ASN A 527 -17.78 -11.92 16.91
N ILE A 528 -16.53 -11.93 17.36
CA ILE A 528 -15.40 -11.45 16.57
C ILE A 528 -14.83 -12.60 15.73
N TRP A 529 -14.92 -12.49 14.41
CA TRP A 529 -14.32 -13.44 13.47
C TRP A 529 -12.87 -13.05 13.13
N GLY A 530 -12.17 -13.99 12.48
CA GLY A 530 -10.79 -13.80 12.01
C GLY A 530 -10.07 -15.10 11.66
N GLY A 531 -10.77 -16.22 11.56
CA GLY A 531 -10.21 -17.52 11.26
C GLY A 531 -11.23 -18.40 10.54
N GLU A 532 -11.81 -17.88 9.47
CA GLU A 532 -13.00 -18.47 8.84
C GLU A 532 -12.69 -19.02 7.44
N LEU A 533 -13.18 -20.22 7.12
CA LEU A 533 -13.33 -20.68 5.75
C LEU A 533 -14.75 -20.36 5.29
N LEU A 534 -14.84 -19.54 4.26
CA LEU A 534 -16.10 -19.05 3.73
C LEU A 534 -16.27 -19.48 2.27
N TYR A 535 -17.50 -19.75 1.88
CA TYR A 535 -17.92 -19.91 0.50
C TYR A 535 -18.57 -18.61 0.01
N VAL A 536 -18.20 -18.19 -1.19
CA VAL A 536 -18.78 -17.04 -1.88
C VAL A 536 -19.06 -17.41 -3.33
N GLU A 537 -20.30 -17.22 -3.76
CA GLU A 537 -20.68 -17.18 -5.17
C GLU A 537 -21.17 -15.78 -5.51
N ALA A 538 -20.43 -15.08 -6.36
CA ALA A 538 -20.68 -13.67 -6.65
C ALA A 538 -22.00 -13.44 -7.42
N GLU A 539 -22.35 -14.31 -8.38
CA GLU A 539 -23.50 -14.06 -9.26
C GLU A 539 -24.83 -14.18 -8.55
N ASN A 540 -25.01 -15.17 -7.66
CA ASN A 540 -26.24 -15.34 -6.89
C ASN A 540 -26.17 -14.72 -5.48
N LEU A 541 -25.06 -14.03 -5.16
CA LEU A 541 -24.77 -13.46 -3.84
C LEU A 541 -24.81 -14.50 -2.70
N GLU A 542 -24.62 -15.78 -3.02
CA GLU A 542 -24.61 -16.87 -2.04
C GLU A 542 -23.35 -16.80 -1.19
N ARG A 543 -23.53 -16.92 0.12
CA ARG A 543 -22.47 -16.83 1.12
C ARG A 543 -22.71 -17.86 2.21
N LYS A 544 -21.70 -18.65 2.55
CA LYS A 544 -21.79 -19.65 3.63
C LYS A 544 -20.51 -19.70 4.47
N ARG A 545 -20.65 -19.74 5.79
CA ARG A 545 -19.55 -19.99 6.72
C ARG A 545 -19.42 -21.51 6.92
N LEU A 546 -18.25 -22.07 6.65
CA LEU A 546 -18.03 -23.52 6.62
C LEU A 546 -17.12 -24.02 7.73
N VAL A 547 -16.06 -23.28 8.03
CA VAL A 547 -15.10 -23.62 9.09
C VAL A 547 -14.79 -22.40 9.93
N SER A 548 -14.67 -22.59 11.24
CA SER A 548 -14.13 -21.60 12.17
C SER A 548 -13.13 -22.21 13.13
N PHE A 549 -12.34 -21.39 13.82
CA PHE A 549 -11.65 -21.82 15.03
C PHE A 549 -12.59 -21.71 16.25
N SER A 550 -12.36 -22.53 17.28
CA SER A 550 -13.06 -22.40 18.56
C SER A 550 -12.84 -21.00 19.12
N PRO A 551 -13.92 -20.27 19.51
CA PRO A 551 -13.80 -18.93 20.04
C PRO A 551 -13.02 -18.89 21.37
N LEU A 552 -12.16 -17.89 21.53
CA LEU A 552 -11.45 -17.58 22.76
C LEU A 552 -12.00 -16.31 23.41
N PRO A 553 -12.06 -16.23 24.74
CA PRO A 553 -12.54 -15.05 25.45
C PRO A 553 -11.47 -13.95 25.42
N LEU A 554 -11.92 -12.71 25.21
CA LEU A 554 -11.07 -11.51 25.22
C LEU A 554 -11.40 -10.63 26.43
N PRO A 555 -10.92 -10.95 27.64
CA PRO A 555 -11.30 -10.22 28.85
C PRO A 555 -10.83 -8.76 28.80
N GLY A 556 -11.78 -7.84 28.69
CA GLY A 556 -11.55 -6.41 28.51
C GLY A 556 -11.59 -5.93 27.05
N GLY A 557 -12.06 -6.76 26.11
CA GLY A 557 -12.22 -6.40 24.70
C GLY A 557 -10.91 -5.93 24.07
N GLU A 558 -10.85 -4.67 23.62
CA GLU A 558 -9.65 -4.06 23.04
C GLU A 558 -8.41 -4.12 23.95
N LYS A 559 -8.60 -4.10 25.28
CA LYS A 559 -7.47 -4.28 26.21
C LYS A 559 -6.77 -5.62 26.02
N ALA A 560 -7.49 -6.69 25.67
CA ALA A 560 -6.89 -7.99 25.40
C ALA A 560 -6.05 -8.00 24.12
N VAL A 561 -6.39 -7.15 23.14
CA VAL A 561 -5.59 -6.95 21.93
C VAL A 561 -4.29 -6.22 22.26
N LEU A 562 -4.37 -5.15 23.07
CA LEU A 562 -3.19 -4.38 23.50
C LEU A 562 -2.31 -5.12 24.50
N GLU A 563 -2.89 -5.98 25.32
CA GLU A 563 -2.24 -6.78 26.36
C GLU A 563 -2.48 -8.28 26.12
N PRO A 564 -1.79 -8.92 25.14
CA PRO A 564 -2.02 -10.31 24.74
C PRO A 564 -2.01 -11.37 25.86
N TRP A 565 -1.36 -11.09 26.99
CA TRP A 565 -1.39 -11.98 28.16
C TRP A 565 -2.79 -12.20 28.72
N ARG A 566 -3.73 -11.28 28.47
CA ARG A 566 -5.16 -11.44 28.81
C ARG A 566 -5.82 -12.56 28.01
N ILE A 567 -5.42 -12.75 26.75
CA ILE A 567 -5.88 -13.84 25.89
C ILE A 567 -5.33 -15.15 26.41
N ALA A 568 -4.03 -15.20 26.72
CA ALA A 568 -3.41 -16.36 27.34
C ALA A 568 -4.08 -16.74 28.67
N LEU A 569 -4.41 -15.77 29.52
CA LEU A 569 -5.16 -15.99 30.75
C LEU A 569 -6.54 -16.61 30.48
N GLY A 570 -7.27 -16.09 29.49
CA GLY A 570 -8.57 -16.63 29.08
C GLY A 570 -8.48 -18.08 28.60
N VAL A 571 -7.44 -18.43 27.83
CA VAL A 571 -7.15 -19.81 27.41
C VAL A 571 -6.87 -20.72 28.61
N LEU A 572 -6.01 -20.28 29.53
CA LEU A 572 -5.66 -21.06 30.72
C LEU A 572 -6.89 -21.30 31.62
N TRP A 573 -7.78 -20.31 31.72
CA TRP A 573 -9.02 -20.42 32.47
C TRP A 573 -9.97 -21.45 31.84
N LEU A 574 -10.15 -21.42 30.51
CA LEU A 574 -10.95 -22.41 29.80
C LEU A 574 -10.41 -23.84 29.94
N LEU A 575 -9.10 -23.99 29.98
CA LEU A 575 -8.42 -25.27 30.15
C LEU A 575 -8.33 -25.73 31.62
N GLN A 576 -8.79 -24.90 32.56
CA GLN A 576 -8.65 -25.14 34.01
C GLN A 576 -7.20 -25.47 34.41
N GLU A 577 -6.25 -24.77 33.79
CA GLU A 577 -4.83 -24.96 34.04
C GLU A 577 -4.41 -24.36 35.38
N ASP A 578 -3.30 -24.88 35.90
CA ASP A 578 -2.70 -24.37 37.14
C ASP A 578 -2.26 -22.91 36.97
N MET A 579 -3.04 -22.02 37.57
CA MET A 579 -2.78 -20.59 37.58
C MET A 579 -1.58 -20.23 38.45
N ASP A 580 -1.12 -21.11 39.36
CA ASP A 580 0.03 -20.90 40.23
C ASP A 580 1.37 -21.22 39.55
N TYR A 581 1.36 -21.94 38.43
CA TYR A 581 2.54 -22.12 37.57
C TYR A 581 3.21 -20.78 37.23
N ASN A 582 4.54 -20.78 37.07
CA ASN A 582 5.34 -19.58 36.80
C ASN A 582 5.26 -19.12 35.33
N TRP A 583 4.05 -18.76 34.90
CA TRP A 583 3.81 -18.29 33.55
C TRP A 583 4.63 -17.03 33.24
N PRO A 584 5.18 -16.87 32.01
CA PRO A 584 6.06 -15.75 31.68
C PRO A 584 5.46 -14.36 31.88
N TRP A 585 4.13 -14.24 31.89
CA TRP A 585 3.43 -12.97 32.12
C TRP A 585 3.24 -12.63 33.61
N LYS A 586 3.47 -13.56 34.55
CA LYS A 586 3.40 -13.27 35.98
C LYS A 586 4.50 -12.31 36.47
N LYS A 587 5.65 -12.29 35.80
CA LYS A 587 6.76 -11.36 36.10
C LYS A 587 6.37 -9.88 36.01
N TYR A 588 5.21 -9.58 35.42
CA TYR A 588 4.72 -8.23 35.22
C TYR A 588 4.03 -7.60 36.44
N ASN A 589 3.98 -8.32 37.58
CA ASN A 589 3.35 -7.90 38.84
C ASN A 589 1.92 -7.35 38.61
N LEU A 590 1.07 -8.22 38.07
CA LEU A 590 -0.25 -7.85 37.57
C LEU A 590 -1.22 -7.63 38.74
N ASN A 591 -1.67 -6.40 38.93
CA ASN A 591 -2.76 -6.09 39.85
C ASN A 591 -4.09 -6.62 39.30
N ASN A 592 -5.01 -7.01 40.19
CA ASN A 592 -6.41 -7.33 39.88
C ASN A 592 -6.67 -8.59 39.03
N LEU A 593 -5.87 -9.66 39.17
CA LEU A 593 -6.19 -10.96 38.53
C LEU A 593 -7.58 -11.49 38.94
N GLN A 594 -7.98 -11.30 40.20
CA GLN A 594 -9.31 -11.66 40.70
C GLN A 594 -10.45 -10.96 39.93
N LEU A 595 -10.25 -9.71 39.52
CA LEU A 595 -11.21 -8.98 38.69
C LEU A 595 -11.35 -9.63 37.31
N LEU A 596 -10.24 -10.08 36.72
CA LEU A 596 -10.27 -10.73 35.41
C LEU A 596 -10.96 -12.10 35.45
N PHE A 597 -10.73 -12.89 36.50
CA PHE A 597 -11.50 -14.11 36.71
C PHE A 597 -12.99 -13.81 36.89
N SER A 598 -13.34 -12.78 37.66
CA SER A 598 -14.74 -12.34 37.80
C SER A 598 -15.35 -11.90 36.47
N MET A 599 -14.57 -11.25 35.59
CA MET A 599 -15.02 -10.86 34.24
C MET A 599 -15.29 -12.09 33.37
N LEU A 600 -14.41 -13.09 33.40
CA LEU A 600 -14.55 -14.34 32.66
C LEU A 600 -15.77 -15.15 33.14
N GLU A 601 -15.90 -15.34 34.45
CA GLU A 601 -17.00 -16.06 35.08
C GLU A 601 -18.37 -15.41 34.79
N LYS A 602 -18.46 -14.08 34.92
CA LYS A 602 -19.69 -13.33 34.73
C LYS A 602 -19.91 -12.86 33.28
N GLN A 603 -18.98 -13.17 32.37
CA GLN A 603 -18.98 -12.73 30.97
C GLN A 603 -19.12 -11.21 30.79
N ILE A 604 -18.55 -10.43 31.70
CA ILE A 604 -18.59 -8.95 31.65
C ILE A 604 -17.43 -8.46 30.78
N ASN A 605 -17.72 -7.65 29.74
CA ASN A 605 -16.73 -7.11 28.81
C ASN A 605 -15.75 -8.17 28.27
N THR A 606 -16.28 -9.36 27.99
CA THR A 606 -15.50 -10.52 27.51
C THR A 606 -16.10 -11.01 26.19
N PRO A 607 -15.92 -10.26 25.09
CA PRO A 607 -16.33 -10.74 23.78
C PRO A 607 -15.54 -12.00 23.41
N TRP A 608 -16.16 -12.86 22.60
CA TRP A 608 -15.57 -14.10 22.13
C TRP A 608 -15.03 -13.92 20.72
N SER A 609 -13.89 -14.56 20.42
CA SER A 609 -13.24 -14.41 19.14
C SER A 609 -12.70 -15.72 18.56
N SER A 610 -13.10 -16.03 17.33
CA SER A 610 -12.52 -17.10 16.50
C SER A 610 -11.31 -16.63 15.67
N SER A 611 -10.75 -15.47 16.02
CA SER A 611 -9.68 -14.83 15.26
C SER A 611 -8.36 -15.59 15.30
N LEU A 612 -7.80 -15.87 14.12
CA LEU A 612 -6.47 -16.43 14.02
C LEU A 612 -5.41 -15.45 14.53
N GLY A 613 -5.58 -14.14 14.29
CA GLY A 613 -4.69 -13.12 14.87
C GLY A 613 -4.65 -13.18 16.40
N ARG A 614 -5.81 -13.36 17.07
CA ARG A 614 -5.87 -13.49 18.53
C ARG A 614 -5.27 -14.81 19.03
N ILE A 615 -5.40 -15.90 18.27
CA ILE A 615 -4.74 -17.17 18.57
C ILE A 615 -3.22 -17.00 18.55
N PHE A 616 -2.67 -16.33 17.52
CA PHE A 616 -1.24 -16.00 17.46
C PHE A 616 -0.79 -15.15 18.66
N ASP A 617 -1.57 -14.11 19.01
CA ASP A 617 -1.30 -13.25 20.16
C ASP A 617 -1.27 -14.06 21.48
N GLY A 618 -2.22 -14.99 21.65
CA GLY A 618 -2.28 -15.89 22.82
C GLY A 618 -1.05 -16.79 22.93
N VAL A 619 -0.61 -17.41 21.84
CA VAL A 619 0.61 -18.24 21.82
C VAL A 619 1.85 -17.38 22.11
N ALA A 620 1.98 -16.21 21.48
CA ALA A 620 3.10 -15.29 21.73
C ALA A 620 3.18 -14.85 23.19
N ALA A 621 2.03 -14.64 23.83
CA ALA A 621 1.95 -14.28 25.24
C ALA A 621 2.29 -15.43 26.19
N LEU A 622 1.85 -16.66 25.89
CA LEU A 622 2.24 -17.86 26.65
C LEU A 622 3.76 -18.09 26.62
N LEU A 623 4.41 -17.78 25.50
CA LEU A 623 5.86 -17.85 25.34
C LEU A 623 6.60 -16.63 25.92
N GLY A 624 5.88 -15.63 26.46
CA GLY A 624 6.47 -14.46 27.10
C GLY A 624 7.11 -13.45 26.16
N LEU A 625 6.75 -13.46 24.87
CA LEU A 625 7.36 -12.60 23.84
C LEU A 625 6.86 -11.15 23.89
N VAL A 626 5.71 -10.93 24.51
CA VAL A 626 5.09 -9.62 24.61
C VAL A 626 4.27 -9.47 25.89
N LYS A 627 4.40 -8.31 26.53
CA LYS A 627 3.48 -7.85 27.58
C LYS A 627 2.37 -6.99 26.99
N HIS A 628 2.79 -5.98 26.25
CA HIS A 628 1.94 -4.95 25.68
C HIS A 628 2.42 -4.68 24.25
N ILE A 629 1.52 -4.68 23.29
CA ILE A 629 1.84 -4.34 21.91
C ILE A 629 1.83 -2.82 21.73
N SER A 630 2.79 -2.29 20.96
CA SER A 630 2.85 -0.86 20.58
C SER A 630 2.36 -0.59 19.17
N TYR A 631 2.10 -1.64 18.40
CA TYR A 631 1.50 -1.58 17.08
C TYR A 631 0.81 -2.90 16.76
N GLU A 632 -0.15 -2.83 15.85
CA GLU A 632 -0.96 -3.97 15.45
C GLU A 632 -0.10 -5.11 14.87
N GLY A 633 -0.41 -6.36 15.28
CA GLY A 633 0.28 -7.56 14.82
C GLY A 633 1.65 -7.82 15.45
N GLN A 634 2.14 -6.96 16.36
CA GLN A 634 3.48 -7.09 16.94
C GLN A 634 3.74 -8.45 17.60
N ALA A 635 2.76 -9.01 18.32
CA ALA A 635 2.93 -10.31 18.98
C ALA A 635 3.12 -11.44 17.96
N ALA A 636 2.28 -11.47 16.93
CA ALA A 636 2.39 -12.40 15.81
C ALA A 636 3.72 -12.26 15.05
N ILE A 637 4.19 -11.03 14.83
CA ILE A 637 5.48 -10.74 14.18
C ILE A 637 6.65 -11.27 15.02
N ARG A 638 6.64 -11.04 16.34
CA ARG A 638 7.66 -11.58 17.25
C ARG A 638 7.63 -13.10 17.30
N LEU A 639 6.44 -13.69 17.30
CA LEU A 639 6.28 -15.15 17.23
C LEU A 639 6.86 -15.69 15.93
N GLU A 640 6.61 -15.03 14.79
CA GLU A 640 7.17 -15.40 13.50
C GLU A 640 8.70 -15.34 13.50
N LYS A 641 9.30 -14.26 14.06
CA LYS A 641 10.75 -14.03 14.08
C LYS A 641 11.53 -15.17 14.75
N ILE A 642 11.00 -15.74 15.84
CA ILE A 642 11.75 -16.68 16.68
C ILE A 642 11.76 -18.13 16.17
N GLN A 643 11.06 -18.45 15.08
CA GLN A 643 10.92 -19.83 14.62
C GLN A 643 12.26 -20.55 14.42
N ASP A 644 12.37 -21.77 14.95
CA ASP A 644 13.42 -22.71 14.56
C ASP A 644 13.05 -23.39 13.24
N VAL A 645 13.66 -22.96 12.12
CA VAL A 645 13.35 -23.49 10.79
C VAL A 645 13.72 -24.97 10.59
N GLN A 646 14.52 -25.56 11.48
CA GLN A 646 14.88 -26.98 11.43
C GLN A 646 13.81 -27.88 12.05
N GLU A 647 12.94 -27.34 12.90
CA GLU A 647 11.82 -28.07 13.48
C GLU A 647 10.77 -28.39 12.39
N LYS A 648 10.36 -29.66 12.37
CA LYS A 648 9.43 -30.22 11.37
C LYS A 648 8.20 -30.85 12.00
N LYS A 649 8.19 -31.03 13.33
CA LYS A 649 7.03 -31.55 14.05
C LYS A 649 5.86 -30.58 13.91
N ILE A 650 4.67 -31.15 13.96
CA ILE A 650 3.40 -30.41 14.03
C ILE A 650 2.63 -30.90 15.24
N TYR A 651 1.72 -30.06 15.74
CA TYR A 651 0.73 -30.48 16.72
C TYR A 651 -0.42 -31.20 16.02
N THR A 652 -1.09 -32.06 16.78
CA THR A 652 -2.34 -32.68 16.33
C THR A 652 -3.51 -31.71 16.54
N TRP A 653 -4.57 -31.82 15.74
CA TRP A 653 -5.78 -31.02 15.93
C TRP A 653 -7.04 -31.90 15.86
N LYS A 654 -8.14 -31.36 16.39
CA LYS A 654 -9.46 -31.99 16.34
C LYS A 654 -10.46 -31.01 15.74
N THR A 655 -11.54 -31.54 15.21
CA THR A 655 -12.67 -30.76 14.72
C THR A 655 -13.96 -31.19 15.40
N ILE A 656 -14.84 -30.24 15.65
CA ILE A 656 -16.15 -30.43 16.26
C ILE A 656 -17.19 -30.00 15.23
N GLU A 657 -18.07 -30.90 14.81
CA GLU A 657 -19.19 -30.56 13.94
C GLU A 657 -20.30 -29.89 14.77
N LYS A 658 -20.75 -28.71 14.31
CA LYS A 658 -21.88 -27.97 14.88
C LYS A 658 -22.81 -27.58 13.73
N GLU A 659 -23.87 -28.35 13.55
CA GLU A 659 -24.81 -28.17 12.43
C GLU A 659 -24.07 -28.12 11.09
N ASP A 660 -24.10 -26.98 10.39
CA ASP A 660 -23.44 -26.75 9.10
C ASP A 660 -22.01 -26.19 9.22
N LEU A 661 -21.50 -26.00 10.45
CA LEU A 661 -20.20 -25.42 10.73
C LEU A 661 -19.23 -26.46 11.32
N LEU A 662 -18.03 -26.55 10.74
CA LEU A 662 -16.93 -27.33 11.31
C LEU A 662 -16.03 -26.43 12.17
N VAL A 663 -15.85 -26.74 13.45
CA VAL A 663 -15.05 -25.93 14.37
C VAL A 663 -13.72 -26.62 14.67
N VAL A 664 -12.60 -25.97 14.38
CA VAL A 664 -11.26 -26.42 14.77
C VAL A 664 -11.07 -26.19 16.27
N ASP A 665 -10.80 -27.26 17.03
CA ASP A 665 -10.63 -27.18 18.47
C ASP A 665 -9.29 -26.52 18.85
N THR A 666 -9.32 -25.20 18.96
CA THR A 666 -8.18 -24.37 19.35
C THR A 666 -7.66 -24.72 20.75
N LEU A 667 -8.53 -25.12 21.67
CA LEU A 667 -8.12 -25.45 23.04
C LEU A 667 -7.27 -26.71 23.08
N PHE A 668 -7.58 -27.70 22.24
CA PHE A 668 -6.74 -28.90 22.09
C PHE A 668 -5.33 -28.58 21.56
N LEU A 669 -5.20 -27.56 20.70
CA LEU A 669 -3.90 -27.06 20.26
C LEU A 669 -3.14 -26.39 21.42
N PHE A 670 -3.81 -25.52 22.18
CA PHE A 670 -3.20 -24.85 23.34
C PHE A 670 -2.77 -25.83 24.43
N GLN A 671 -3.52 -26.91 24.68
CA GLN A 671 -3.12 -27.97 25.63
C GLN A 671 -1.75 -28.56 25.27
N GLN A 672 -1.50 -28.83 23.98
CA GLN A 672 -0.21 -29.38 23.55
C GLN A 672 0.91 -28.34 23.67
N ILE A 673 0.64 -27.07 23.33
CA ILE A 673 1.59 -25.97 23.51
C ILE A 673 1.96 -25.80 24.99
N ILE A 674 0.98 -25.86 25.88
CA ILE A 674 1.17 -25.76 27.34
C ILE A 674 2.01 -26.93 27.87
N ARG A 675 1.79 -28.16 27.37
CA ARG A 675 2.65 -29.31 27.70
C ARG A 675 4.08 -29.07 27.25
N ASP A 676 4.30 -28.65 26.01
CA ASP A 676 5.64 -28.32 25.49
C ASP A 676 6.33 -27.22 26.35
N ILE A 677 5.59 -26.22 26.82
CA ILE A 677 6.12 -25.20 27.74
C ILE A 677 6.54 -25.82 29.08
N LYS A 678 5.69 -26.67 29.68
CA LYS A 678 5.99 -27.37 30.94
C LYS A 678 7.17 -28.34 30.80
N ASP A 679 7.31 -28.96 29.64
CA ASP A 679 8.40 -29.85 29.26
C ASP A 679 9.68 -29.10 28.83
N GLN A 680 9.68 -27.77 28.92
CA GLN A 680 10.82 -26.89 28.61
C GLN A 680 11.31 -26.98 27.16
N VAL A 681 10.42 -27.28 26.21
CA VAL A 681 10.71 -27.17 24.78
C VAL A 681 11.00 -25.71 24.44
N SER A 682 11.99 -25.46 23.57
CA SER A 682 12.38 -24.09 23.25
C SER A 682 11.22 -23.28 22.61
N PRO A 683 11.05 -22.00 22.93
CA PRO A 683 10.02 -21.15 22.30
C PRO A 683 10.10 -21.11 20.77
N ALA A 684 11.32 -21.22 20.23
CA ALA A 684 11.58 -21.25 18.80
C ALA A 684 10.96 -22.50 18.12
N GLN A 685 11.12 -23.67 18.74
CA GLN A 685 10.51 -24.91 18.28
C GLN A 685 8.98 -24.87 18.41
N ILE A 686 8.45 -24.39 19.55
CA ILE A 686 7.01 -24.24 19.76
C ILE A 686 6.39 -23.33 18.70
N SER A 687 7.01 -22.17 18.46
CA SER A 687 6.57 -21.25 17.41
C SER A 687 6.53 -21.93 16.05
N ARG A 688 7.58 -22.67 15.68
CA ARG A 688 7.63 -23.39 14.40
C ARG A 688 6.53 -24.45 14.29
N ARG A 689 6.38 -25.30 15.31
CA ARG A 689 5.32 -26.33 15.36
C ARG A 689 3.95 -25.71 15.19
N PHE A 690 3.68 -24.61 15.88
CA PHE A 690 2.42 -23.87 15.76
C PHE A 690 2.19 -23.36 14.32
N HIS A 691 3.15 -22.67 13.71
CA HIS A 691 3.02 -22.17 12.33
C HIS A 691 2.81 -23.29 11.32
N LEU A 692 3.56 -24.39 11.43
CA LEU A 692 3.39 -25.57 10.57
C LEU A 692 2.00 -26.18 10.74
N THR A 693 1.51 -26.28 11.98
CA THR A 693 0.18 -26.82 12.28
C THR A 693 -0.93 -25.98 11.67
N ILE A 694 -0.88 -24.65 11.85
CA ILE A 694 -1.87 -23.74 11.26
C ILE A 694 -1.85 -23.85 9.74
N ALA A 695 -0.67 -23.84 9.11
CA ALA A 695 -0.57 -24.00 7.66
C ALA A 695 -1.19 -25.32 7.18
N GLN A 696 -0.97 -26.41 7.93
CA GLN A 696 -1.54 -27.72 7.63
C GLN A 696 -3.07 -27.71 7.76
N ILE A 697 -3.62 -27.18 8.85
CA ILE A 697 -5.07 -27.07 9.09
C ILE A 697 -5.75 -26.33 7.94
N LEU A 698 -5.26 -25.14 7.60
CA LEU A 698 -5.85 -24.31 6.55
C LEU A 698 -5.79 -25.01 5.18
N THR A 699 -4.67 -25.69 4.89
CA THR A 699 -4.50 -26.46 3.65
C THR A 699 -5.47 -27.64 3.60
N GLU A 700 -5.48 -28.49 4.60
CA GLU A 700 -6.24 -29.75 4.59
C GLU A 700 -7.75 -29.49 4.56
N LEU A 701 -8.25 -28.61 5.44
CA LEU A 701 -9.66 -28.28 5.47
C LEU A 701 -10.10 -27.50 4.22
N GLY A 702 -9.28 -26.56 3.74
CA GLY A 702 -9.57 -25.82 2.50
C GLY A 702 -9.69 -26.77 1.29
N VAL A 703 -8.74 -27.69 1.12
CA VAL A 703 -8.76 -28.68 0.04
C VAL A 703 -9.90 -29.69 0.22
N HIS A 704 -10.20 -30.11 1.45
CA HIS A 704 -11.31 -31.01 1.73
C HIS A 704 -12.65 -30.40 1.28
N PHE A 705 -12.94 -29.17 1.70
CA PHE A 705 -14.19 -28.49 1.31
C PHE A 705 -14.23 -28.15 -0.18
N ALA A 706 -13.10 -27.76 -0.78
CA ALA A 706 -13.01 -27.55 -2.23
C ALA A 706 -13.43 -28.79 -3.02
N LYS A 707 -12.94 -29.96 -2.63
CA LYS A 707 -13.35 -31.23 -3.26
C LYS A 707 -14.80 -31.58 -2.97
N LYS A 708 -15.24 -31.44 -1.71
CA LYS A 708 -16.61 -31.76 -1.27
C LYS A 708 -17.66 -30.94 -2.03
N MET A 709 -17.36 -29.68 -2.32
CA MET A 709 -18.28 -28.74 -2.96
C MET A 709 -18.03 -28.58 -4.48
N GLY A 710 -17.00 -29.21 -5.04
CA GLY A 710 -16.64 -29.06 -6.45
C GLY A 710 -16.14 -27.66 -6.82
N VAL A 711 -15.58 -26.92 -5.85
CA VAL A 711 -15.06 -25.56 -6.07
C VAL A 711 -13.60 -25.62 -6.48
N GLU A 712 -13.27 -25.00 -7.62
CA GLU A 712 -11.92 -25.05 -8.19
C GLU A 712 -10.92 -24.12 -7.47
N PHE A 713 -11.40 -22.95 -7.00
CA PHE A 713 -10.56 -21.91 -6.44
C PHE A 713 -10.55 -21.90 -4.92
N LEU A 714 -9.35 -21.87 -4.34
CA LEU A 714 -9.12 -21.67 -2.91
C LEU A 714 -8.32 -20.38 -2.70
N GLY A 715 -8.97 -19.38 -2.10
CA GLY A 715 -8.42 -18.06 -1.83
C GLY A 715 -7.92 -17.88 -0.40
N PHE A 716 -6.98 -16.96 -0.21
CA PHE A 716 -6.56 -16.52 1.13
C PHE A 716 -6.45 -14.99 1.19
N SER A 717 -7.07 -14.42 2.22
CA SER A 717 -7.05 -12.98 2.52
C SER A 717 -7.11 -12.77 4.04
N GLY A 718 -7.02 -11.51 4.49
CA GLY A 718 -6.96 -11.11 5.89
C GLY A 718 -5.54 -10.75 6.32
N GLY A 719 -5.42 -9.95 7.39
CA GLY A 719 -4.15 -9.41 7.87
C GLY A 719 -3.12 -10.47 8.26
N VAL A 720 -3.53 -11.67 8.68
CA VAL A 720 -2.62 -12.77 9.02
C VAL A 720 -1.87 -13.29 7.79
N MET A 721 -2.40 -13.10 6.58
CA MET A 721 -1.69 -13.46 5.33
C MET A 721 -0.45 -12.60 5.04
N GLN A 722 -0.18 -11.58 5.87
CA GLN A 722 1.07 -10.82 5.86
C GLN A 722 2.20 -11.52 6.62
N ASN A 723 1.91 -12.58 7.39
CA ASN A 723 2.92 -13.46 7.97
C ASN A 723 3.62 -14.23 6.84
N ILE A 724 4.91 -13.96 6.67
CA ILE A 724 5.69 -14.41 5.50
C ILE A 724 5.89 -15.92 5.56
N SER A 725 6.11 -16.45 6.76
CA SER A 725 6.32 -17.87 7.03
C SER A 725 5.07 -18.67 6.70
N LEU A 726 3.91 -18.23 7.19
CA LEU A 726 2.62 -18.86 6.89
C LEU A 726 2.34 -18.81 5.39
N ASN A 727 2.57 -17.66 4.74
CA ASN A 727 2.35 -17.49 3.31
C ASN A 727 3.18 -18.50 2.48
N LYS A 728 4.49 -18.61 2.78
CA LYS A 728 5.39 -19.58 2.13
C LYS A 728 4.96 -21.03 2.37
N LEU A 729 4.57 -21.37 3.60
CA LEU A 729 4.11 -22.72 3.95
C LEU A 729 2.83 -23.09 3.18
N LEU A 730 1.84 -22.19 3.13
CA LEU A 730 0.59 -22.42 2.41
C LEU A 730 0.81 -22.61 0.91
N ILE A 731 1.61 -21.74 0.27
CA ILE A 731 1.94 -21.89 -1.15
C ILE A 731 2.62 -23.24 -1.41
N SER A 732 3.61 -23.60 -0.58
CA SER A 732 4.31 -24.89 -0.70
C SER A 732 3.35 -26.07 -0.57
N ASN A 733 2.47 -26.06 0.43
CA ASN A 733 1.52 -27.13 0.71
C ASN A 733 0.46 -27.29 -0.39
N LEU A 734 0.02 -26.19 -0.99
CA LEU A 734 -1.05 -26.17 -2.00
C LEU A 734 -0.56 -26.42 -3.43
N THR A 735 0.71 -26.12 -3.74
CA THR A 735 1.26 -26.32 -5.10
C THR A 735 1.12 -27.77 -5.59
N GLN A 736 1.08 -28.74 -4.68
CA GLN A 736 0.94 -30.18 -4.99
C GLN A 736 -0.52 -30.66 -4.95
N LYS A 737 -1.50 -29.78 -4.79
CA LYS A 737 -2.92 -30.12 -4.65
C LYS A 737 -3.70 -29.71 -5.91
N GLN A 738 -4.81 -30.40 -6.17
CA GLN A 738 -5.70 -30.12 -7.30
C GLN A 738 -6.67 -28.96 -7.00
N VAL A 739 -6.15 -27.83 -6.52
CA VAL A 739 -6.92 -26.59 -6.29
C VAL A 739 -6.15 -25.40 -6.85
N LYS A 740 -6.86 -24.41 -7.39
CA LYS A 740 -6.25 -23.18 -7.89
C LYS A 740 -6.17 -22.16 -6.76
N LEU A 741 -4.95 -21.83 -6.35
CA LEU A 741 -4.68 -20.87 -5.28
C LEU A 741 -4.90 -19.43 -5.77
N LEU A 742 -5.70 -18.66 -5.04
CA LEU A 742 -5.87 -17.22 -5.26
C LEU A 742 -5.29 -16.42 -4.09
N LEU A 743 -4.47 -15.44 -4.42
CA LEU A 743 -3.85 -14.51 -3.47
C LEU A 743 -3.87 -13.09 -4.06
N HIS A 744 -3.92 -12.07 -3.20
CA HIS A 744 -3.76 -10.69 -3.65
C HIS A 744 -2.39 -10.43 -4.29
N GLN A 745 -2.40 -9.56 -5.30
CA GLN A 745 -1.25 -9.13 -6.13
C GLN A 745 -1.19 -7.61 -6.31
N GLN A 746 -2.34 -6.93 -6.34
CA GLN A 746 -2.51 -5.49 -6.58
C GLN A 746 -2.95 -4.71 -5.34
N LEU A 747 -3.38 -5.41 -4.28
CA LEU A 747 -3.77 -4.84 -2.99
C LEU A 747 -3.10 -5.63 -1.84
N PRO A 748 -3.01 -5.04 -0.63
CA PRO A 748 -2.62 -5.82 0.54
C PRO A 748 -3.75 -6.79 0.90
N PRO A 749 -3.46 -7.99 1.44
CA PRO A 749 -4.50 -8.90 1.94
C PRO A 749 -5.15 -8.40 3.24
N ASN A 750 -4.61 -7.36 3.88
CA ASN A 750 -5.20 -6.74 5.06
C ASN A 750 -6.38 -5.83 4.69
N ASP A 751 -6.92 -5.13 5.70
CA ASP A 751 -8.05 -4.21 5.64
C ASP A 751 -8.01 -3.19 4.48
N GLY A 752 -6.82 -2.87 3.97
CA GLY A 752 -6.66 -1.99 2.82
C GLY A 752 -7.34 -2.48 1.53
N CYS A 753 -7.78 -3.75 1.45
CA CYS A 753 -8.57 -4.28 0.32
C CYS A 753 -10.09 -4.25 0.52
N ILE A 754 -10.58 -4.03 1.75
CA ILE A 754 -11.99 -4.22 2.10
C ILE A 754 -12.92 -3.32 1.27
N SER A 755 -12.52 -2.08 1.01
CA SER A 755 -13.31 -1.13 0.20
C SER A 755 -13.55 -1.61 -1.23
N LEU A 756 -12.59 -2.34 -1.85
CA LEU A 756 -12.79 -2.97 -3.16
C LEU A 756 -13.87 -4.04 -3.08
N GLY A 757 -13.80 -4.92 -2.08
CA GLY A 757 -14.77 -5.99 -1.90
C GLY A 757 -16.18 -5.47 -1.64
N GLN A 758 -16.29 -4.44 -0.80
CA GLN A 758 -17.54 -3.72 -0.57
C GLN A 758 -18.11 -3.11 -1.85
N ALA A 759 -17.30 -2.38 -2.61
CA ALA A 759 -17.76 -1.73 -3.84
C ALA A 759 -18.19 -2.76 -4.91
N TYR A 760 -17.42 -3.84 -5.09
CA TYR A 760 -17.75 -4.92 -6.01
C TYR A 760 -19.04 -5.64 -5.62
N PHE A 761 -19.19 -5.99 -4.33
CA PHE A 761 -20.42 -6.56 -3.80
C PHE A 761 -21.61 -5.62 -3.99
N GLY A 762 -21.46 -4.32 -3.71
CA GLY A 762 -22.54 -3.34 -3.89
C GLY A 762 -23.04 -3.24 -5.32
N ARG A 763 -22.16 -3.42 -6.31
CA ARG A 763 -22.55 -3.48 -7.71
C ARG A 763 -23.41 -4.71 -8.00
N LEU A 764 -22.96 -5.88 -7.56
CA LEU A 764 -23.70 -7.12 -7.74
C LEU A 764 -25.05 -7.06 -7.02
N GLN A 765 -25.09 -6.50 -5.80
CA GLN A 765 -26.31 -6.29 -5.04
C GLN A 765 -27.29 -5.37 -5.77
N LEU A 766 -26.80 -4.28 -6.37
CA LEU A 766 -27.65 -3.34 -7.11
C LEU A 766 -28.25 -3.96 -8.38
N GLU A 767 -27.56 -4.91 -9.01
CA GLU A 767 -28.10 -5.67 -10.17
C GLU A 767 -29.27 -6.61 -9.78
N HIS A 768 -29.45 -6.88 -8.48
CA HIS A 768 -30.51 -7.74 -7.94
C HIS A 768 -31.70 -6.98 -7.32
N VAL A 769 -31.62 -5.65 -7.24
CA VAL A 769 -32.68 -4.75 -6.71
C VAL A 769 -33.39 -4.09 -7.87
#